data_AF-A0A399EHS2-F1
#
_entry.id   AF-A0A399EHS2-F1
#
_cell.length_a   1.000
_cell.length_b   1.000
_cell.length_c   1.000
_cell.angle_alpha   90.00
_cell.angle_beta   90.00
_cell.angle_gamma   90.00
#
_symmetry.space_group_name_H-M   'P 1'
#
loop_
_entity.id
_entity.type
_entity.pdbx_description
1 polymer ?
#
loop_
_entity_poly.entity_id
_entity_poly.type
_entity_poly.pdbx_seq_one_letter_code
_entity_poly.pdbx_strand_id
1 'polypeptide(L)'
;MASVGWAQTLSAPPSGRTGSALEISAESLPDGLYTLQVTSPSGNESFPVETSRGAFKLSYTPKVPGTYQFRLVLPDRTLEASSSVQAVAQAPTLSSDGLRVGNWKLPLPGDWSEPLVVANRAYLFRGPLVLEIDLSNPRVSNRYYPPAEVQALEAPAPGENMPSVLLEGGRRLKLDDLGGRPYEGRWESLQVIREFDQLLESSGSRNLDHSPTEGRPYWYYLAQPPSRLSAQDLKAFGRDLLRRGHRPELPWGQGVMLWLSPWLEQMRAARAQSIEASLMWSDTLLEYLPQFPGGRQALFQQAVWLENQGRPDLALRYRVALRTLQSWDVPVRSSSMLVLAGVSAGLFSLVGLYLMLAYLPAQQRNLASVGGWLGGWFTNPLLRLRHTALAYATVPERAVLLVLLLLLGGAVVVFGFVRRTEILLADDALSRGTLRSEAAQNLLRGLIDVPASRGLLAYALAQSDPAESQRLYRAASSWPVVLLGRRDPESLSRAYWAAPHYSAVQDVLGFGADPWSQAYRDAGVAREGVPTVRLMWLVVTQAGLEDLRRDFLRTWSDIRIVANPVVAWASGIVLLVLLLFTLLSFFLPRPRGAAGYPNWRYGVQLVFLGSPLYSQGWGVLLAGFGLYCLWLYRAGQAAALYGVAVAVVVHLVMWLLARPRRGAM
;
A
#
# COMPACT_ATOMS: atom_id res chain seq x y z
N MET A 1 29.82 -21.83 -87.88
CA MET A 1 30.06 -21.91 -86.42
C MET A 1 29.17 -20.87 -85.77
N ALA A 2 28.12 -21.30 -85.09
CA ALA A 2 27.18 -20.42 -84.40
C ALA A 2 27.88 -19.86 -83.15
N SER A 3 28.10 -18.56 -83.11
CA SER A 3 28.54 -17.88 -81.89
C SER A 3 27.37 -17.86 -80.91
N VAL A 4 27.50 -18.64 -79.84
CA VAL A 4 26.64 -18.53 -78.65
C VAL A 4 26.76 -17.10 -78.15
N GLY A 5 25.67 -16.33 -78.23
CA GLY A 5 25.61 -14.98 -77.65
C GLY A 5 25.51 -15.10 -76.13
N TRP A 6 26.61 -14.83 -75.43
CA TRP A 6 26.60 -14.75 -73.97
C TRP A 6 25.81 -13.50 -73.58
N ALA A 7 24.83 -13.66 -72.70
CA ALA A 7 24.05 -12.54 -72.19
C ALA A 7 24.96 -11.65 -71.33
N GLN A 8 25.02 -10.36 -71.67
CA GLN A 8 25.68 -9.36 -70.84
C GLN A 8 25.03 -9.29 -69.46
N THR A 9 25.83 -9.36 -68.40
CA THR A 9 25.32 -9.36 -67.03
C THR A 9 26.02 -8.32 -66.17
N LEU A 10 25.25 -7.72 -65.26
CA LEU A 10 25.76 -6.91 -64.15
C LEU A 10 25.33 -7.61 -62.87
N SER A 11 26.28 -7.89 -61.99
CA SER A 11 26.04 -8.57 -60.72
C SER A 11 26.57 -7.75 -59.56
N ALA A 12 25.77 -7.66 -58.51
CA ALA A 12 26.16 -7.20 -57.19
C ALA A 12 25.72 -8.25 -56.16
N PRO A 13 26.39 -8.38 -55.01
CA PRO A 13 25.92 -9.20 -53.91
C PRO A 13 24.49 -8.78 -53.52
N PRO A 14 23.58 -9.73 -53.23
CA PRO A 14 22.21 -9.39 -52.87
C PRO A 14 22.10 -8.65 -51.52
N SER A 15 23.12 -8.78 -50.66
CA SER A 15 23.19 -8.13 -49.36
C SER A 15 24.61 -7.65 -49.02
N GLY A 16 24.72 -6.53 -48.31
CA GLY A 16 25.97 -5.96 -47.82
C GLY A 16 25.87 -5.33 -46.43
N ARG A 17 27.00 -4.80 -45.92
CA ARG A 17 27.07 -4.04 -44.68
C ARG A 17 27.71 -2.67 -44.92
N THR A 18 27.29 -1.63 -44.21
CA THR A 18 27.95 -0.31 -44.29
C THR A 18 29.43 -0.41 -43.94
N GLY A 19 30.28 0.30 -44.67
CA GLY A 19 31.73 0.26 -44.47
C GLY A 19 32.43 -1.04 -44.93
N SER A 20 31.68 -2.05 -45.40
CA SER A 20 32.23 -3.25 -46.04
C SER A 20 32.12 -3.13 -47.57
N ALA A 21 33.17 -3.52 -48.30
CA ALA A 21 33.18 -3.44 -49.75
C ALA A 21 32.18 -4.40 -50.40
N LEU A 22 31.38 -3.89 -51.34
CA LEU A 22 30.59 -4.66 -52.30
C LEU A 22 31.39 -4.78 -53.60
N GLU A 23 31.64 -6.00 -54.06
CA GLU A 23 32.27 -6.25 -55.35
C GLU A 23 31.19 -6.26 -56.44
N ILE A 24 31.18 -5.22 -57.28
CA ILE A 24 30.29 -5.09 -58.43
C ILE A 24 31.06 -5.58 -59.65
N SER A 25 30.50 -6.56 -60.35
CA SER A 25 31.13 -7.13 -61.55
C SER A 25 30.18 -7.16 -62.71
N ALA A 26 30.72 -7.04 -63.91
CA ALA A 26 29.98 -7.27 -65.14
C ALA A 26 30.80 -8.11 -66.11
N GLU A 27 30.13 -8.95 -66.88
CA GLU A 27 30.74 -9.90 -67.81
C GLU A 27 30.10 -9.83 -69.19
N SER A 28 30.85 -10.28 -70.20
CA SER A 28 30.46 -10.32 -71.63
C SER A 28 30.20 -8.94 -72.25
N LEU A 29 30.80 -7.88 -71.72
CA LEU A 29 30.69 -6.51 -72.24
C LEU A 29 31.63 -6.27 -73.44
N PRO A 30 31.33 -5.36 -74.37
CA PRO A 30 32.33 -4.88 -75.34
C PRO A 30 33.43 -4.12 -74.62
N ASP A 31 34.67 -4.16 -75.11
CA ASP A 31 35.76 -3.36 -74.55
C ASP A 31 35.50 -1.86 -74.79
N GLY A 32 35.64 -1.06 -73.74
CA GLY A 32 35.32 0.37 -73.77
C GLY A 32 35.17 0.99 -72.38
N LEU A 33 34.99 2.31 -72.37
CA LEU A 33 34.78 3.09 -71.16
C LEU A 33 33.29 3.41 -71.00
N TYR A 34 32.71 2.95 -69.89
CA TYR A 34 31.30 3.09 -69.57
C TYR A 34 31.10 3.81 -68.24
N THR A 35 29.86 4.24 -67.98
CA THR A 35 29.49 4.89 -66.72
C THR A 35 28.58 3.97 -65.92
N LEU A 36 29.04 3.59 -64.72
CA LEU A 36 28.21 2.94 -63.71
C LEU A 36 27.57 4.01 -62.82
N GLN A 37 26.23 4.09 -62.86
CA GLN A 37 25.44 4.92 -61.96
C GLN A 37 25.06 4.13 -60.72
N VAL A 38 25.32 4.70 -59.55
CA VAL A 38 24.96 4.13 -58.24
C VAL A 38 23.92 5.02 -57.60
N THR A 39 22.70 4.54 -57.48
CA THR A 39 21.63 5.20 -56.73
C THR A 39 21.63 4.65 -55.31
N SER A 40 21.94 5.52 -54.37
CA SER A 40 21.94 5.25 -52.93
C SER A 40 20.83 6.04 -52.21
N PRO A 41 20.46 5.67 -50.97
CA PRO A 41 19.55 6.47 -50.16
C PRO A 41 20.04 7.92 -49.91
N SER A 42 21.35 8.16 -50.02
CA SER A 42 21.99 9.47 -49.85
C SER A 42 22.11 10.28 -51.15
N GLY A 43 21.79 9.70 -52.31
CA GLY A 43 21.92 10.36 -53.62
C GLY A 43 22.55 9.47 -54.70
N ASN A 44 22.78 10.06 -55.88
CA ASN A 44 23.32 9.38 -57.04
C ASN A 44 24.82 9.68 -57.20
N GLU A 45 25.63 8.65 -57.42
CA GLU A 45 27.06 8.74 -57.74
C GLU A 45 27.30 8.11 -59.12
N SER A 46 28.33 8.53 -59.84
CA SER A 46 28.69 7.96 -61.16
C SER A 46 30.17 7.65 -61.20
N PHE A 47 30.50 6.44 -61.63
CA PHE A 47 31.87 5.94 -61.68
C PHE A 47 32.22 5.57 -63.13
N PRO A 48 33.35 6.05 -63.67
CA PRO A 48 33.87 5.52 -64.92
C PRO A 48 34.38 4.10 -64.68
N VAL A 49 33.92 3.16 -65.50
CA VAL A 49 34.37 1.76 -65.47
C VAL A 49 34.94 1.41 -66.84
N GLU A 50 36.18 0.95 -66.84
CA GLU A 50 36.86 0.46 -68.04
C GLU A 50 36.69 -1.05 -68.12
N THR A 51 36.20 -1.52 -69.25
CA THR A 51 36.06 -2.94 -69.54
C THR A 51 37.24 -3.39 -70.39
N SER A 52 37.96 -4.41 -69.90
CA SER A 52 39.09 -5.01 -70.62
C SER A 52 38.90 -6.52 -70.66
N ARG A 53 39.00 -7.11 -71.85
CA ARG A 53 38.67 -8.52 -72.09
C ARG A 53 37.21 -8.85 -71.72
N GLY A 54 36.32 -7.89 -71.94
CA GLY A 54 34.87 -8.02 -71.77
C GLY A 54 34.34 -8.13 -70.35
N ALA A 55 35.10 -7.70 -69.34
CA ALA A 55 34.64 -7.63 -67.95
C ALA A 55 35.20 -6.42 -67.19
N PHE A 56 34.55 -6.06 -66.09
CA PHE A 56 35.10 -5.16 -65.08
C PHE A 56 34.75 -5.63 -63.66
N LYS A 57 35.55 -5.18 -62.69
CA LYS A 57 35.29 -5.34 -61.25
C LYS A 57 35.53 -4.02 -60.53
N LEU A 58 34.53 -3.57 -59.76
CA LEU A 58 34.58 -2.35 -58.98
C LEU A 58 34.25 -2.67 -57.51
N SER A 59 35.09 -2.25 -56.59
CA SER A 59 34.82 -2.31 -55.16
C SER A 59 34.13 -1.03 -54.71
N TYR A 60 32.84 -1.12 -54.35
CA TYR A 60 32.05 0.00 -53.84
C TYR A 60 31.78 -0.16 -52.34
N THR A 61 32.08 0.85 -51.53
CA THR A 61 31.86 0.80 -50.08
C THR A 61 30.63 1.63 -49.69
N PRO A 62 29.51 1.00 -49.31
CA PRO A 62 28.30 1.71 -48.91
C PRO A 62 28.52 2.53 -47.63
N LYS A 63 28.06 3.79 -47.64
CA LYS A 63 28.19 4.72 -46.50
C LYS A 63 26.98 4.74 -45.59
N VAL A 64 25.79 4.44 -46.12
CA VAL A 64 24.51 4.47 -45.38
C VAL A 64 23.75 3.16 -45.58
N PRO A 65 22.95 2.71 -44.61
CA PRO A 65 22.10 1.53 -44.80
C PRO A 65 20.95 1.85 -45.76
N GLY A 66 20.48 0.83 -46.50
CA GLY A 66 19.34 0.93 -47.41
C GLY A 66 19.57 0.18 -48.74
N THR A 67 18.68 0.42 -49.70
CA THR A 67 18.74 -0.24 -51.02
C THR A 67 19.63 0.55 -51.95
N TYR A 68 20.61 -0.13 -52.53
CA TYR A 68 21.49 0.41 -53.58
C TYR A 68 21.09 -0.18 -54.92
N GLN A 69 20.96 0.67 -55.94
CA GLN A 69 20.75 0.26 -57.33
C GLN A 69 21.98 0.62 -58.15
N PHE A 70 22.48 -0.35 -58.91
CA PHE A 70 23.62 -0.21 -59.79
C PHE A 70 23.12 -0.30 -61.23
N ARG A 71 23.35 0.75 -62.01
CA ARG A 71 22.89 0.86 -63.39
C ARG A 71 24.08 1.12 -64.31
N LEU A 72 24.35 0.21 -65.23
CA LEU A 72 25.36 0.38 -66.27
C LEU A 72 24.68 0.76 -67.58
N VAL A 73 25.02 1.92 -68.14
CA VAL A 73 24.47 2.41 -69.40
C VAL A 73 25.41 2.02 -70.55
N LEU A 74 24.92 1.19 -71.47
CA LEU A 74 25.60 0.78 -72.70
C LEU A 74 24.95 1.50 -73.90
N PRO A 75 25.61 1.55 -75.08
CA PRO A 75 25.07 2.24 -76.26
C PRO A 75 23.71 1.72 -76.74
N ASP A 76 23.42 0.43 -76.54
CA ASP A 76 22.23 -0.25 -77.04
C ASP A 76 21.27 -0.74 -75.93
N ARG A 77 21.66 -0.65 -74.65
CA ARG A 77 20.86 -1.14 -73.51
C ARG A 77 21.34 -0.62 -72.14
N THR A 78 20.59 -0.97 -71.09
CA THR A 78 20.96 -0.70 -69.70
C THR A 78 20.93 -1.99 -68.90
N LEU A 79 21.96 -2.24 -68.08
CA LEU A 79 22.01 -3.37 -67.14
C LEU A 79 21.80 -2.88 -65.72
N GLU A 80 21.06 -3.63 -64.90
CA GLU A 80 20.73 -3.25 -63.53
C GLU A 80 21.03 -4.39 -62.54
N ALA A 81 21.52 -4.03 -61.36
CA ALA A 81 21.69 -4.90 -60.20
C ALA A 81 21.29 -4.14 -58.94
N SER A 82 20.92 -4.85 -57.88
CA SER A 82 20.58 -4.23 -56.59
C SER A 82 21.18 -4.99 -55.41
N SER A 83 21.46 -4.25 -54.34
CA SER A 83 21.97 -4.80 -53.08
C SER A 83 21.25 -4.13 -51.91
N SER A 84 20.87 -4.93 -50.90
CA SER A 84 20.35 -4.42 -49.64
C SER A 84 21.48 -4.29 -48.61
N VAL A 85 21.77 -3.08 -48.14
CA VAL A 85 22.88 -2.80 -47.21
C VAL A 85 22.35 -2.59 -45.80
N GLN A 86 22.85 -3.39 -44.84
CA GLN A 86 22.54 -3.29 -43.42
C GLN A 86 23.62 -2.47 -42.67
N ALA A 87 23.26 -1.90 -41.52
CA ALA A 87 24.24 -1.22 -40.68
C ALA A 87 25.23 -2.22 -40.04
N VAL A 88 26.50 -1.83 -39.85
CA VAL A 88 27.39 -2.53 -38.92
C VAL A 88 27.00 -2.15 -37.50
N ALA A 89 26.49 -3.11 -36.72
CA ALA A 89 26.18 -2.92 -35.31
C ALA A 89 27.47 -2.57 -34.55
N GLN A 90 27.57 -1.34 -34.07
CA GLN A 90 28.67 -0.91 -33.22
C GLN A 90 28.42 -1.40 -31.80
N ALA A 91 29.43 -2.04 -31.20
CA ALA A 91 29.29 -2.57 -29.84
C ALA A 91 29.10 -1.42 -28.84
N PRO A 92 28.02 -1.43 -28.04
CA PRO A 92 27.82 -0.44 -27.00
C PRO A 92 28.87 -0.63 -25.88
N THR A 93 29.44 0.47 -25.40
CA THR A 93 30.35 0.46 -24.25
C THR A 93 29.83 1.39 -23.18
N LEU A 94 29.60 0.87 -21.97
CA LEU A 94 29.22 1.65 -20.81
C LEU A 94 30.48 2.15 -20.09
N SER A 95 30.56 3.45 -19.85
CA SER A 95 31.62 4.09 -19.07
C SER A 95 31.03 4.96 -17.96
N SER A 96 31.86 5.45 -17.04
CA SER A 96 31.42 6.25 -15.89
C SER A 96 30.66 7.53 -16.26
N ASP A 97 30.86 8.02 -17.48
CA ASP A 97 30.23 9.22 -18.05
C ASP A 97 29.02 8.91 -18.96
N GLY A 98 28.67 7.64 -19.16
CA GLY A 98 27.48 7.21 -19.89
C GLY A 98 27.69 6.07 -20.88
N LEU A 99 26.65 5.76 -21.66
CA LEU A 99 26.68 4.75 -22.71
C LEU A 99 27.17 5.35 -24.02
N ARG A 100 28.15 4.72 -24.67
CA ARG A 100 28.67 5.12 -25.98
C ARG A 100 28.35 4.08 -27.04
N VAL A 101 27.86 4.55 -28.19
CA VAL A 101 27.64 3.74 -29.41
C VAL A 101 28.28 4.52 -30.56
N GLY A 102 29.54 4.19 -30.86
CA GLY A 102 30.37 4.98 -31.77
C GLY A 102 30.54 6.42 -31.29
N ASN A 103 30.07 7.38 -32.10
CA ASN A 103 30.13 8.81 -31.78
C ASN A 103 28.93 9.30 -30.96
N TRP A 104 27.89 8.48 -30.80
CA TRP A 104 26.73 8.80 -29.99
C TRP A 104 26.99 8.49 -28.51
N LYS A 105 26.55 9.38 -27.62
CA LYS A 105 26.72 9.25 -26.18
C LYS A 105 25.42 9.61 -25.44
N LEU A 106 24.95 8.70 -24.60
CA LEU A 106 23.85 8.93 -23.67
C LEU A 106 24.41 9.07 -22.25
N PRO A 107 24.24 10.22 -21.57
CA PRO A 107 24.68 10.37 -20.20
C PRO A 107 23.90 9.39 -19.30
N LEU A 108 24.62 8.53 -18.59
CA LEU A 108 24.09 7.53 -17.66
C LEU A 108 25.03 7.38 -16.45
N PRO A 109 25.14 8.39 -15.56
CA PRO A 109 25.91 8.29 -14.34
C PRO A 109 25.26 7.30 -13.37
N GLY A 110 26.11 6.67 -12.54
CA GLY A 110 25.71 5.70 -11.53
C GLY A 110 25.72 4.26 -12.02
N ASP A 111 25.20 3.37 -11.18
CA ASP A 111 25.35 1.92 -11.34
C ASP A 111 24.29 1.33 -12.28
N TRP A 112 24.42 1.63 -13.57
CA TRP A 112 23.65 0.97 -14.63
C TRP A 112 24.21 -0.43 -14.91
N SER A 113 23.34 -1.36 -15.29
CA SER A 113 23.77 -2.69 -15.71
C SER A 113 24.61 -2.64 -16.99
N GLU A 114 25.46 -3.65 -17.17
CA GLU A 114 26.13 -3.87 -18.45
C GLU A 114 25.10 -4.02 -19.60
N PRO A 115 25.40 -3.51 -20.81
CA PRO A 115 24.49 -3.61 -21.95
C PRO A 115 24.29 -5.07 -22.40
N LEU A 116 23.05 -5.57 -22.34
CA LEU A 116 22.66 -6.82 -22.98
C LEU A 116 22.32 -6.55 -24.44
N VAL A 117 23.14 -7.07 -25.37
CA VAL A 117 22.94 -6.90 -26.81
C VAL A 117 22.09 -8.04 -27.37
N VAL A 118 20.96 -7.70 -27.98
CA VAL A 118 20.06 -8.63 -28.67
C VAL A 118 19.84 -8.12 -30.09
N ALA A 119 20.42 -8.82 -31.07
CA ALA A 119 20.42 -8.41 -32.48
C ALA A 119 20.98 -6.98 -32.67
N ASN A 120 20.11 -6.02 -32.99
CA ASN A 120 20.46 -4.62 -33.23
C ASN A 120 19.97 -3.69 -32.10
N ARG A 121 19.73 -4.23 -30.91
CA ARG A 121 19.28 -3.47 -29.74
C ARG A 121 20.18 -3.76 -28.56
N ALA A 122 20.33 -2.77 -27.69
CA ALA A 122 20.97 -2.93 -26.40
C ALA A 122 19.99 -2.59 -25.28
N TYR A 123 20.03 -3.37 -24.21
CA TYR A 123 19.18 -3.22 -23.05
C TYR A 123 20.03 -3.04 -21.80
N LEU A 124 19.65 -2.08 -20.97
CA LEU A 124 20.34 -1.75 -19.73
C LEU A 124 19.32 -1.23 -18.72
N PHE A 125 19.56 -1.50 -17.44
CA PHE A 125 18.62 -1.18 -16.38
C PHE A 125 19.29 -0.54 -15.18
N ARG A 126 18.49 0.17 -14.40
CA ARG A 126 18.81 0.63 -13.04
C ARG A 126 17.49 0.73 -12.25
N GLY A 127 17.39 0.01 -11.14
CA GLY A 127 16.15 -0.05 -10.35
C GLY A 127 14.95 -0.54 -11.20
N PRO A 128 13.79 0.14 -11.17
CA PRO A 128 12.61 -0.20 -11.98
C PRO A 128 12.56 0.54 -13.34
N LEU A 129 13.71 0.87 -13.93
CA LEU A 129 13.81 1.49 -15.26
C LEU A 129 14.73 0.66 -16.15
N VAL A 130 14.24 0.28 -17.33
CA VAL A 130 15.02 -0.37 -18.39
C VAL A 130 14.98 0.50 -19.64
N LEU A 131 16.13 0.72 -20.25
CA LEU A 131 16.27 1.45 -21.50
C LEU A 131 16.52 0.48 -22.64
N GLU A 132 15.83 0.68 -23.76
CA GLU A 132 16.14 0.06 -25.04
C GLU A 132 16.83 1.08 -25.94
N ILE A 133 17.97 0.68 -26.49
CA ILE A 133 18.81 1.48 -27.37
C ILE A 133 18.83 0.84 -28.76
N ASP A 134 18.47 1.61 -29.78
CA ASP A 134 18.60 1.19 -31.18
C ASP A 134 20.06 1.35 -31.63
N LEU A 135 20.73 0.25 -31.97
CA LEU A 135 22.15 0.27 -32.37
C LEU A 135 22.36 0.63 -33.85
N SER A 136 21.33 0.57 -34.70
CA SER A 136 21.43 0.99 -36.11
C SER A 136 21.25 2.50 -36.27
N ASN A 137 20.40 3.09 -35.44
CA ASN A 137 20.23 4.53 -35.33
C ASN A 137 20.30 4.94 -33.86
N PRO A 138 21.51 5.16 -33.31
CA PRO A 138 21.74 5.40 -31.89
C PRO A 138 20.79 6.42 -31.26
N ARG A 139 19.85 5.90 -30.45
CA ARG A 139 18.87 6.66 -29.65
C ARG A 139 18.25 5.74 -28.61
N VAL A 140 17.66 6.32 -27.57
CA VAL A 140 16.74 5.56 -26.69
C VAL A 140 15.44 5.36 -27.46
N SER A 141 15.19 4.13 -27.90
CA SER A 141 13.97 3.78 -28.64
C SER A 141 12.78 3.57 -27.72
N ASN A 142 13.01 3.08 -26.51
CA ASN A 142 11.96 2.84 -25.55
C ASN A 142 12.46 2.86 -24.10
N ARG A 143 11.52 3.16 -23.18
CA ARG A 143 11.67 3.03 -21.74
C ARG A 143 10.66 2.02 -21.24
N TYR A 144 11.14 0.98 -20.59
CA TYR A 144 10.29 0.03 -19.88
C TYR A 144 10.31 0.31 -18.39
N TYR A 145 9.16 0.10 -17.77
CA TYR A 145 8.95 0.34 -16.37
C TYR A 145 8.48 -0.97 -15.73
N PRO A 146 9.39 -1.83 -15.27
CA PRO A 146 8.99 -3.04 -14.57
C PRO A 146 8.27 -2.72 -13.24
N PRO A 147 7.35 -3.59 -12.79
CA PRO A 147 6.58 -3.36 -11.56
C PRO A 147 7.40 -3.53 -10.28
N ALA A 148 8.69 -3.84 -10.35
CA ALA A 148 9.61 -3.93 -9.21
C ALA A 148 11.05 -3.68 -9.71
N GLU A 149 12.01 -3.62 -8.80
CA GLU A 149 13.42 -3.52 -9.13
C GLU A 149 13.88 -4.70 -10.00
N VAL A 150 14.65 -4.40 -11.04
CA VAL A 150 15.29 -5.40 -11.87
C VAL A 150 16.60 -5.83 -11.23
N GLN A 151 16.81 -7.14 -11.11
CA GLN A 151 18.05 -7.76 -10.63
C GLN A 151 18.96 -8.16 -11.79
N ALA A 152 18.39 -8.63 -12.90
CA ALA A 152 19.13 -9.04 -14.09
C ALA A 152 18.27 -8.93 -15.36
N LEU A 153 18.94 -8.80 -16.50
CA LEU A 153 18.37 -9.02 -17.82
C LEU A 153 18.79 -10.42 -18.32
N GLU A 154 17.83 -11.22 -18.73
CA GLU A 154 18.04 -12.55 -19.31
C GLU A 154 17.86 -12.46 -20.83
N ALA A 155 18.79 -13.07 -21.58
CA ALA A 155 18.70 -13.15 -23.03
C ALA A 155 17.41 -13.88 -23.47
N PRO A 156 16.84 -13.53 -24.64
CA PRO A 156 15.62 -14.17 -25.12
C PRO A 156 15.80 -15.68 -25.27
N ALA A 157 14.72 -16.42 -24.98
CA ALA A 157 14.68 -17.85 -25.25
C ALA A 157 14.75 -18.12 -26.77
N PRO A 158 15.18 -19.32 -27.21
CA PRO A 158 15.19 -19.67 -28.62
C PRO A 158 13.81 -19.45 -29.27
N GLY A 159 13.74 -18.60 -30.30
CA GLY A 159 12.50 -18.22 -30.98
C GLY A 159 11.87 -16.91 -30.51
N GLU A 160 12.44 -16.26 -29.50
CA GLU A 160 11.99 -14.96 -28.99
C GLU A 160 12.96 -13.83 -29.38
N ASN A 161 12.44 -12.60 -29.48
CA ASN A 161 13.22 -11.42 -29.88
C ASN A 161 13.35 -10.36 -28.76
N MET A 162 12.69 -10.58 -27.62
CA MET A 162 12.65 -9.66 -26.49
C MET A 162 13.31 -10.30 -25.26
N PRO A 163 14.20 -9.59 -24.56
CA PRO A 163 14.77 -10.11 -23.32
C PRO A 163 13.72 -10.14 -22.20
N SER A 164 14.04 -10.90 -21.16
CA SER A 164 13.26 -10.95 -19.92
C SER A 164 13.98 -10.21 -18.80
N VAL A 165 13.22 -9.64 -17.88
CA VAL A 165 13.71 -9.08 -16.61
C VAL A 165 13.49 -10.09 -15.49
N LEU A 166 14.53 -10.32 -14.70
CA LEU A 166 14.43 -10.95 -13.39
C LEU A 166 14.22 -9.85 -12.35
N LEU A 167 13.07 -9.87 -11.68
CA LEU A 167 12.71 -8.88 -10.67
C LEU A 167 13.15 -9.29 -9.26
N GLU A 168 13.27 -8.30 -8.38
CA GLU A 168 13.38 -8.52 -6.94
C GLU A 168 12.19 -9.36 -6.45
N GLY A 169 12.48 -10.49 -5.82
CA GLY A 169 11.50 -11.55 -5.51
C GLY A 169 11.54 -12.77 -6.45
N GLY A 170 12.42 -12.77 -7.46
CA GLY A 170 12.71 -13.93 -8.31
C GLY A 170 11.75 -14.14 -9.48
N ARG A 171 10.82 -13.21 -9.72
CA ARG A 171 9.85 -13.28 -10.81
C ARG A 171 10.49 -12.90 -12.13
N ARG A 172 10.29 -13.71 -13.16
CA ARG A 172 10.70 -13.43 -14.54
C ARG A 172 9.53 -12.86 -15.33
N LEU A 173 9.73 -11.73 -16.01
CA LEU A 173 8.74 -11.15 -16.92
C LEU A 173 9.43 -10.74 -18.22
N LYS A 174 8.76 -10.94 -19.35
CA LYS A 174 9.21 -10.37 -20.62
C LYS A 174 8.96 -8.87 -20.64
N LEU A 175 9.78 -8.12 -21.40
CA LEU A 175 9.64 -6.65 -21.48
C LEU A 175 8.30 -6.21 -22.10
N ASP A 176 7.69 -7.01 -22.96
CA ASP A 176 6.36 -6.78 -23.52
C ASP A 176 5.20 -7.19 -22.57
N ASP A 177 5.48 -8.02 -21.56
CA ASP A 177 4.51 -8.54 -20.59
C ASP A 177 4.46 -7.76 -19.25
N LEU A 178 5.00 -6.55 -19.21
CA LEU A 178 5.03 -5.69 -18.00
C LEU A 178 3.67 -5.02 -17.69
N GLY A 179 2.75 -5.04 -18.66
CA GLY A 179 1.44 -4.40 -18.55
C GLY A 179 0.52 -5.00 -17.48
N GLY A 180 -0.41 -4.19 -16.96
CA GLY A 180 -1.52 -4.65 -16.11
C GLY A 180 -1.18 -5.02 -14.66
N ARG A 181 0.10 -5.03 -14.27
CA ARG A 181 0.55 -5.34 -12.91
C ARG A 181 0.76 -4.08 -12.06
N PRO A 182 0.32 -4.04 -10.80
CA PRO A 182 0.61 -2.92 -9.90
C PRO A 182 2.10 -2.88 -9.52
N TYR A 183 2.58 -1.74 -9.03
CA TYR A 183 3.96 -1.59 -8.57
C TYR A 183 4.16 -2.23 -7.19
N GLU A 184 5.14 -3.12 -7.09
CA GLU A 184 5.50 -3.94 -5.93
C GLU A 184 6.91 -3.63 -5.41
N GLY A 185 7.70 -2.84 -6.14
CA GLY A 185 9.04 -2.45 -5.71
C GLY A 185 9.09 -1.46 -4.54
N ARG A 186 10.29 -1.13 -4.08
CA ARG A 186 10.48 -0.11 -3.03
C ARG A 186 10.22 1.29 -3.57
N TRP A 187 9.49 2.10 -2.84
CA TRP A 187 9.12 3.45 -3.26
C TRP A 187 10.32 4.33 -3.57
N GLU A 188 11.42 4.18 -2.84
CA GLU A 188 12.67 4.91 -3.02
C GLU A 188 13.30 4.64 -4.39
N SER A 189 13.11 3.43 -4.94
CA SER A 189 13.70 3.04 -6.21
C SER A 189 13.10 3.79 -7.41
N LEU A 190 11.90 4.37 -7.28
CA LEU A 190 11.30 5.24 -8.29
C LEU A 190 12.13 6.50 -8.56
N GLN A 191 13.06 6.86 -7.67
CA GLN A 191 13.95 8.00 -7.83
C GLN A 191 14.76 7.94 -9.13
N VAL A 192 15.14 6.75 -9.60
CA VAL A 192 15.89 6.60 -10.86
C VAL A 192 15.16 7.20 -12.07
N ILE A 193 13.81 7.13 -12.08
CA ILE A 193 12.99 7.66 -13.18
C ILE A 193 13.12 9.18 -13.22
N ARG A 194 12.98 9.83 -12.06
CA ARG A 194 13.13 11.28 -11.91
C ARG A 194 14.55 11.74 -12.24
N GLU A 195 15.55 11.02 -11.74
CA GLU A 195 16.97 11.31 -11.99
C GLU A 195 17.29 11.27 -13.48
N PHE A 196 16.81 10.25 -14.20
CA PHE A 196 17.04 10.11 -15.62
C PHE A 196 16.46 11.29 -16.42
N ASP A 197 15.22 11.71 -16.12
CA ASP A 197 14.63 12.87 -16.80
C ASP A 197 15.33 14.19 -16.46
N GLN A 198 15.75 14.38 -15.20
CA GLN A 198 16.53 15.56 -14.79
C GLN A 198 17.91 15.60 -15.42
N LEU A 199 18.52 14.43 -15.64
CA LEU A 199 19.80 14.31 -16.28
C LEU A 199 19.72 14.71 -17.77
N LEU A 200 18.77 14.13 -18.52
CA LEU A 200 18.58 14.47 -19.93
C LEU A 200 18.28 15.96 -20.13
N GLU A 201 17.64 16.60 -19.15
CA GLU A 201 17.42 18.04 -19.12
C GLU A 201 18.70 18.84 -18.89
N SER A 202 19.39 18.55 -17.79
CA SER A 202 20.58 19.32 -17.39
C SER A 202 21.74 19.17 -18.37
N SER A 203 21.82 18.02 -19.07
CA SER A 203 22.81 17.77 -20.11
C SER A 203 22.39 18.26 -21.51
N GLY A 204 21.18 18.80 -21.68
CA GLY A 204 20.64 19.19 -22.99
C GLY A 204 20.44 18.03 -23.96
N SER A 205 20.28 16.81 -23.44
CA SER A 205 20.24 15.55 -24.22
C SER A 205 18.84 14.97 -24.40
N ARG A 206 17.77 15.77 -24.19
CA ARG A 206 16.38 15.31 -24.38
C ARG A 206 16.10 14.74 -25.77
N ASN A 207 16.75 15.28 -26.79
CA ASN A 207 16.63 14.81 -28.18
C ASN A 207 17.22 13.42 -28.42
N LEU A 208 17.94 12.83 -27.46
CA LEU A 208 18.45 11.47 -27.56
C LEU A 208 17.40 10.42 -27.18
N ASP A 209 16.30 10.84 -26.55
CA ASP A 209 15.23 9.97 -26.11
C ASP A 209 13.97 10.12 -26.98
N HIS A 210 13.63 9.04 -27.68
CA HIS A 210 12.50 8.93 -28.58
C HIS A 210 11.43 7.97 -28.04
N SER A 211 11.50 7.64 -26.75
CA SER A 211 10.56 6.74 -26.11
C SER A 211 9.13 7.28 -26.19
N PRO A 212 8.13 6.40 -26.43
CA PRO A 212 6.73 6.79 -26.40
C PRO A 212 6.35 7.56 -25.12
N THR A 213 5.55 8.60 -25.29
CA THR A 213 4.99 9.39 -24.18
C THR A 213 3.67 8.82 -23.67
N GLU A 214 2.98 8.03 -24.49
CA GLU A 214 1.75 7.34 -24.14
C GLU A 214 2.00 6.02 -23.41
N GLY A 215 1.00 5.55 -22.66
CA GLY A 215 1.05 4.23 -22.01
C GLY A 215 2.01 4.11 -20.83
N ARG A 216 2.53 5.23 -20.30
CA ARG A 216 3.39 5.23 -19.11
C ARG A 216 2.59 4.78 -17.89
N PRO A 217 3.17 3.99 -16.97
CA PRO A 217 2.47 3.53 -15.79
C PRO A 217 2.31 4.66 -14.76
N TYR A 218 1.38 4.50 -13.83
CA TYR A 218 1.05 5.50 -12.82
C TYR A 218 2.28 5.90 -11.97
N TRP A 219 3.21 4.98 -11.69
CA TRP A 219 4.41 5.28 -10.91
C TRP A 219 5.43 6.15 -11.66
N TYR A 220 5.41 6.17 -13.00
CA TYR A 220 6.18 7.16 -13.76
C TYR A 220 5.71 8.57 -13.40
N TYR A 221 4.39 8.82 -13.40
CA TYR A 221 3.84 10.14 -13.09
C TYR A 221 4.06 10.52 -11.61
N LEU A 222 3.93 9.58 -10.66
CA LEU A 222 4.28 9.80 -9.25
C LEU A 222 5.73 10.29 -9.08
N ALA A 223 6.66 9.73 -9.86
CA ALA A 223 8.07 10.10 -9.79
C ALA A 223 8.36 11.51 -10.34
N GLN A 224 7.46 12.08 -11.16
CA GLN A 224 7.68 13.40 -11.74
C GLN A 224 7.39 14.53 -10.75
N PRO A 225 8.14 15.64 -10.84
CA PRO A 225 7.83 16.84 -10.06
C PRO A 225 6.48 17.42 -10.49
N PRO A 226 5.68 17.99 -9.55
CA PRO A 226 4.35 18.53 -9.86
C PRO A 226 4.32 19.57 -10.98
N SER A 227 5.40 20.34 -11.15
CA SER A 227 5.55 21.36 -12.19
C SER A 227 5.59 20.80 -13.62
N ARG A 228 5.86 19.50 -13.79
CA ARG A 228 5.87 18.81 -15.09
C ARG A 228 4.58 18.08 -15.40
N LEU A 229 3.62 18.06 -14.47
CA LEU A 229 2.38 17.31 -14.62
C LEU A 229 1.25 18.22 -15.11
N SER A 230 0.71 17.90 -16.28
CA SER A 230 -0.48 18.52 -16.83
C SER A 230 -1.77 17.82 -16.34
N ALA A 231 -2.92 18.42 -16.61
CA ALA A 231 -4.22 17.78 -16.38
C ALA A 231 -4.38 16.45 -17.15
N GLN A 232 -3.76 16.33 -18.33
CA GLN A 232 -3.79 15.11 -19.11
C GLN A 232 -2.93 14.01 -18.47
N ASP A 233 -1.80 14.38 -17.88
CA ASP A 233 -0.93 13.44 -17.16
C ASP A 233 -1.60 12.90 -15.91
N LEU A 234 -2.29 13.75 -15.14
CA LEU A 234 -3.05 13.32 -13.95
C LEU A 234 -4.23 12.41 -14.32
N LYS A 235 -4.87 12.63 -15.47
CA LYS A 235 -5.89 11.70 -16.00
C LYS A 235 -5.28 10.38 -16.46
N ALA A 236 -4.14 10.41 -17.15
CA ALA A 236 -3.43 9.19 -17.58
C ALA A 236 -2.98 8.36 -16.38
N PHE A 237 -2.46 9.02 -15.35
CA PHE A 237 -2.14 8.47 -14.04
C PHE A 237 -3.32 7.73 -13.42
N GLY A 238 -4.47 8.40 -13.28
CA GLY A 238 -5.67 7.80 -12.68
C GLY A 238 -6.22 6.61 -13.46
N ARG A 239 -6.22 6.71 -14.80
CA ARG A 239 -6.66 5.60 -15.68
C ARG A 239 -5.76 4.38 -15.54
N ASP A 240 -4.44 4.56 -15.52
CA ASP A 240 -3.50 3.45 -15.36
C ASP A 240 -3.61 2.80 -13.96
N LEU A 241 -3.76 3.60 -12.89
CA LEU A 241 -4.04 3.11 -11.54
C LEU A 241 -5.24 2.15 -11.51
N LEU A 242 -6.38 2.58 -12.05
CA LEU A 242 -7.61 1.76 -12.04
C LEU A 242 -7.44 0.49 -12.88
N ARG A 243 -6.77 0.57 -14.03
CA ARG A 243 -6.49 -0.59 -14.92
C ARG A 243 -5.57 -1.62 -14.27
N ARG A 244 -4.65 -1.19 -13.41
CA ARG A 244 -3.75 -2.07 -12.63
C ARG A 244 -4.37 -2.55 -11.32
N GLY A 245 -5.67 -2.32 -11.13
CA GLY A 245 -6.42 -2.86 -10.00
C GLY A 245 -6.35 -2.04 -8.72
N HIS A 246 -5.91 -0.77 -8.78
CA HIS A 246 -6.01 0.12 -7.63
C HIS A 246 -7.43 0.64 -7.45
N ARG A 247 -7.82 0.88 -6.20
CA ARG A 247 -9.20 1.24 -5.85
C ARG A 247 -9.23 2.33 -4.77
N PRO A 248 -10.14 3.31 -4.87
CA PRO A 248 -10.28 4.36 -3.86
C PRO A 248 -10.68 3.82 -2.48
N GLU A 249 -11.28 2.63 -2.40
CA GLU A 249 -11.65 1.92 -1.17
C GLU A 249 -10.46 1.30 -0.42
N LEU A 250 -9.30 1.19 -1.07
CA LEU A 250 -8.13 0.52 -0.51
C LEU A 250 -7.11 1.54 0.02
N PRO A 251 -6.48 1.26 1.18
CA PRO A 251 -5.59 2.20 1.83
C PRO A 251 -4.22 2.24 1.16
N TRP A 252 -3.54 3.39 1.27
CA TRP A 252 -2.12 3.53 0.94
C TRP A 252 -1.28 3.69 2.23
N GLY A 253 -0.10 3.09 2.23
CA GLY A 253 0.86 3.10 3.34
C GLY A 253 1.71 4.37 3.37
N GLN A 254 2.58 4.49 4.37
CA GLN A 254 3.42 5.68 4.57
C GLN A 254 4.48 5.85 3.47
N GLY A 255 4.99 4.77 2.88
CA GLY A 255 6.08 4.85 1.88
C GLY A 255 5.74 5.69 0.64
N VAL A 256 4.46 5.69 0.20
CA VAL A 256 4.03 6.48 -0.95
C VAL A 256 4.11 8.00 -0.69
N MET A 257 4.16 8.43 0.58
CA MET A 257 4.21 9.85 0.94
C MET A 257 5.50 10.53 0.46
N LEU A 258 6.57 9.77 0.19
CA LEU A 258 7.76 10.29 -0.49
C LEU A 258 7.41 10.99 -1.82
N TRP A 259 6.39 10.49 -2.52
CA TRP A 259 5.96 10.96 -3.84
C TRP A 259 4.69 11.81 -3.79
N LEU A 260 3.79 11.54 -2.83
CA LEU A 260 2.55 12.30 -2.68
C LEU A 260 2.70 13.60 -1.89
N SER A 261 3.70 13.75 -1.02
CA SER A 261 3.87 15.00 -0.25
C SER A 261 4.04 16.23 -1.16
N PRO A 262 4.88 16.21 -2.21
CA PRO A 262 4.96 17.31 -3.18
C PRO A 262 3.63 17.60 -3.89
N TRP A 263 2.82 16.58 -4.16
CA TRP A 263 1.50 16.76 -4.78
C TRP A 263 0.52 17.46 -3.82
N LEU A 264 0.58 17.15 -2.52
CA LEU A 264 -0.24 17.84 -1.51
C LEU A 264 0.16 19.29 -1.33
N GLU A 265 1.46 19.59 -1.37
CA GLU A 265 1.97 20.96 -1.36
C GLU A 265 1.50 21.70 -2.60
N GLN A 266 1.60 21.09 -3.78
CA GLN A 266 1.09 21.68 -5.02
C GLN A 266 -0.42 21.92 -4.99
N MET A 267 -1.21 20.98 -4.46
CA MET A 267 -2.66 21.16 -4.29
C MET A 267 -2.97 22.39 -3.42
N ARG A 268 -2.22 22.59 -2.33
CA ARG A 268 -2.39 23.77 -1.45
C ARG A 268 -1.94 25.05 -2.14
N ALA A 269 -0.80 25.03 -2.85
CA ALA A 269 -0.28 26.17 -3.58
C ALA A 269 -1.21 26.60 -4.73
N ALA A 270 -1.84 25.63 -5.41
CA ALA A 270 -2.77 25.88 -6.50
C ALA A 270 -4.02 26.67 -6.09
N ARG A 271 -4.39 26.67 -4.79
CA ARG A 271 -5.47 27.52 -4.24
C ARG A 271 -5.23 29.01 -4.45
N ALA A 272 -3.97 29.43 -4.49
CA ALA A 272 -3.61 30.83 -4.73
C ALA A 272 -3.62 31.19 -6.23
N GLN A 273 -3.70 30.20 -7.12
CA GLN A 273 -3.64 30.40 -8.57
C GLN A 273 -5.06 30.54 -9.14
N SER A 274 -5.90 29.52 -8.97
CA SER A 274 -7.31 29.56 -9.35
C SER A 274 -8.08 28.39 -8.73
N ILE A 275 -9.42 28.43 -8.83
CA ILE A 275 -10.27 27.31 -8.43
C ILE A 275 -9.98 26.08 -9.31
N GLU A 276 -9.84 26.27 -10.62
CA GLU A 276 -9.60 25.19 -11.59
C GLU A 276 -8.27 24.48 -11.33
N ALA A 277 -7.20 25.25 -11.06
CA ALA A 277 -5.89 24.68 -10.72
C ALA A 277 -5.96 23.86 -9.42
N SER A 278 -6.67 24.38 -8.41
CA SER A 278 -6.90 23.69 -7.14
C SER A 278 -7.72 22.40 -7.32
N LEU A 279 -8.78 22.44 -8.13
CA LEU A 279 -9.63 21.29 -8.46
C LEU A 279 -8.87 20.22 -9.24
N MET A 280 -8.01 20.59 -10.18
CA MET A 280 -7.21 19.61 -10.95
C MET A 280 -6.46 18.64 -10.03
N TRP A 281 -5.79 19.15 -8.99
CA TRP A 281 -5.07 18.32 -8.03
C TRP A 281 -6.01 17.62 -7.05
N SER A 282 -6.96 18.35 -6.48
CA SER A 282 -7.83 17.81 -5.43
C SER A 282 -8.83 16.77 -5.95
N ASP A 283 -9.36 16.93 -7.15
CA ASP A 283 -10.21 15.92 -7.81
C ASP A 283 -9.41 14.67 -8.17
N THR A 284 -8.17 14.81 -8.65
CA THR A 284 -7.29 13.66 -8.91
C THR A 284 -7.08 12.83 -7.63
N LEU A 285 -6.78 13.49 -6.51
CA LEU A 285 -6.62 12.80 -5.23
C LEU A 285 -7.93 12.19 -4.74
N LEU A 286 -9.06 12.88 -4.89
CA LEU A 286 -10.38 12.38 -4.50
C LEU A 286 -10.79 11.13 -5.30
N GLU A 287 -10.57 11.15 -6.62
CA GLU A 287 -11.02 10.12 -7.55
C GLU A 287 -10.18 8.85 -7.48
N TYR A 288 -8.86 8.98 -7.34
CA TYR A 288 -7.95 7.83 -7.49
C TYR A 288 -7.26 7.42 -6.19
N LEU A 289 -7.04 8.35 -5.26
CA LEU A 289 -6.22 8.14 -4.07
C LEU A 289 -6.82 8.72 -2.77
N PRO A 290 -8.11 8.62 -2.45
CA PRO A 290 -8.66 9.33 -1.29
C PRO A 290 -8.17 8.80 0.08
N GLN A 291 -7.53 7.62 0.11
CA GLN A 291 -7.13 6.91 1.32
C GLN A 291 -5.60 6.78 1.52
N PHE A 292 -4.82 7.77 1.08
CA PHE A 292 -3.43 7.92 1.53
C PHE A 292 -3.34 8.54 2.94
N PRO A 293 -2.18 8.42 3.62
CA PRO A 293 -1.98 9.01 4.95
C PRO A 293 -2.24 10.53 4.96
N GLY A 294 -3.27 10.96 5.69
CA GLY A 294 -3.68 12.37 5.78
C GLY A 294 -4.62 12.84 4.66
N GLY A 295 -4.97 12.00 3.69
CA GLY A 295 -5.76 12.41 2.52
C GLY A 295 -7.17 12.88 2.84
N ARG A 296 -7.88 12.18 3.74
CA ARG A 296 -9.21 12.60 4.18
C ARG A 296 -9.21 13.99 4.83
N GLN A 297 -8.17 14.32 5.60
CA GLN A 297 -8.03 15.64 6.21
C GLN A 297 -7.76 16.71 5.15
N ALA A 298 -6.88 16.43 4.18
CA ALA A 298 -6.59 17.33 3.08
C ALA A 298 -7.84 17.63 2.23
N LEU A 299 -8.63 16.60 1.91
CA LEU A 299 -9.89 16.71 1.17
C LEU A 299 -10.98 17.44 1.98
N PHE A 300 -11.02 17.26 3.30
CA PHE A 300 -11.93 18.03 4.16
C PHE A 300 -11.56 19.51 4.16
N GLN A 301 -10.27 19.84 4.29
CA GLN A 301 -9.79 21.21 4.22
C GLN A 301 -10.07 21.84 2.85
N GLN A 302 -10.03 21.04 1.78
CA GLN A 302 -10.41 21.50 0.44
C GLN A 302 -11.90 21.85 0.37
N ALA A 303 -12.78 21.02 0.91
CA ALA A 303 -14.22 21.30 0.97
C ALA A 303 -14.51 22.62 1.72
N VAL A 304 -13.88 22.82 2.88
CA VAL A 304 -13.99 24.05 3.66
C VAL A 304 -13.47 25.25 2.88
N TRP A 305 -12.34 25.10 2.17
CA TRP A 305 -11.81 26.17 1.34
C TRP A 305 -12.77 26.55 0.20
N LEU A 306 -13.36 25.58 -0.50
CA LEU A 306 -14.34 25.82 -1.56
C LEU A 306 -15.61 26.53 -1.05
N GLU A 307 -16.11 26.15 0.13
CA GLU A 307 -17.22 26.84 0.80
C GLU A 307 -16.87 28.32 1.06
N ASN A 308 -15.65 28.60 1.55
CA ASN A 308 -15.17 29.96 1.79
C ASN A 308 -14.96 30.77 0.49
N GLN A 309 -14.78 30.11 -0.66
CA GLN A 309 -14.75 30.75 -1.98
C GLN A 309 -16.15 30.94 -2.58
N GLY A 310 -17.22 30.66 -1.83
CA GLY A 310 -18.59 30.78 -2.35
C GLY A 310 -18.99 29.67 -3.32
N ARG A 311 -18.31 28.51 -3.29
CA ARG A 311 -18.59 27.34 -4.13
C ARG A 311 -19.04 26.11 -3.31
N PRO A 312 -20.17 26.20 -2.59
CA PRO A 312 -20.71 25.08 -1.82
C PRO A 312 -21.16 23.91 -2.72
N ASP A 313 -21.48 24.19 -3.98
CA ASP A 313 -21.82 23.21 -5.02
C ASP A 313 -20.67 22.23 -5.25
N LEU A 314 -19.43 22.74 -5.37
CA LEU A 314 -18.23 21.92 -5.54
C LEU A 314 -17.86 21.20 -4.24
N ALA A 315 -17.96 21.90 -3.10
CA ALA A 315 -17.64 21.33 -1.80
C ALA A 315 -18.52 20.11 -1.45
N LEU A 316 -19.78 20.09 -1.90
CA LEU A 316 -20.72 19.00 -1.62
C LEU A 316 -20.19 17.64 -2.10
N ARG A 317 -19.54 17.58 -3.27
CA ARG A 317 -18.91 16.35 -3.78
C ARG A 317 -17.90 15.77 -2.79
N TYR A 318 -17.04 16.62 -2.23
CA TYR A 318 -16.04 16.24 -1.24
C TYR A 318 -16.69 15.79 0.07
N ARG A 319 -17.72 16.50 0.54
CA ARG A 319 -18.46 16.14 1.76
C ARG A 319 -19.13 14.77 1.65
N VAL A 320 -19.77 14.49 0.51
CA VAL A 320 -20.42 13.19 0.23
C VAL A 320 -19.39 12.06 0.15
N ALA A 321 -18.28 12.29 -0.57
CA ALA A 321 -17.20 11.32 -0.63
C ALA A 321 -16.61 11.03 0.75
N LEU A 322 -16.28 12.07 1.54
CA LEU A 322 -15.75 11.93 2.90
C LEU A 322 -16.70 11.18 3.83
N ARG A 323 -18.01 11.45 3.76
CA ARG A 323 -19.02 10.71 4.53
C ARG A 323 -19.03 9.21 4.15
N THR A 324 -18.88 8.93 2.85
CA THR A 324 -18.79 7.55 2.35
C THR A 324 -17.52 6.87 2.87
N LEU A 325 -16.36 7.53 2.78
CA LEU A 325 -15.08 7.03 3.32
C LEU A 325 -15.17 6.77 4.84
N GLN A 326 -15.83 7.64 5.60
CA GLN A 326 -16.05 7.47 7.04
C GLN A 326 -16.88 6.22 7.37
N SER A 327 -17.86 5.88 6.52
CA SER A 327 -18.66 4.66 6.71
C SER A 327 -17.83 3.36 6.63
N TRP A 328 -16.63 3.45 6.05
CA TRP A 328 -15.68 2.35 5.90
C TRP A 328 -14.66 2.27 7.04
N ASP A 329 -14.76 3.13 8.04
CA ASP A 329 -13.83 3.13 9.17
C ASP A 329 -13.92 1.85 10.00
N VAL A 330 -12.76 1.48 10.57
CA VAL A 330 -12.66 0.35 11.49
C VAL A 330 -13.45 0.64 12.76
N PRO A 331 -14.18 -0.35 13.30
CA PRO A 331 -15.07 -0.13 14.45
C PRO A 331 -14.33 0.16 15.74
N VAL A 332 -13.12 -0.38 15.89
CA VAL A 332 -12.29 -0.28 17.09
C VAL A 332 -10.84 -0.06 16.68
N ARG A 333 -10.14 0.83 17.39
CA ARG A 333 -8.70 1.06 17.24
C ARG A 333 -7.95 0.63 18.49
N SER A 334 -6.69 0.23 18.31
CA SER A 334 -5.82 -0.16 19.42
C SER A 334 -5.63 1.00 20.41
N SER A 335 -5.50 2.24 19.93
CA SER A 335 -5.39 3.43 20.80
C SER A 335 -6.58 3.60 21.73
N SER A 336 -7.81 3.39 21.25
CA SER A 336 -9.03 3.47 22.06
C SER A 336 -9.08 2.36 23.12
N MET A 337 -8.64 1.15 22.77
CA MET A 337 -8.57 0.02 23.71
C MET A 337 -7.50 0.21 24.77
N LEU A 338 -6.37 0.84 24.42
CA LEU A 338 -5.32 1.19 25.38
C LEU A 338 -5.83 2.21 26.40
N VAL A 339 -6.59 3.22 25.97
CA VAL A 339 -7.24 4.18 26.88
C VAL A 339 -8.21 3.45 27.82
N LEU A 340 -9.04 2.56 27.28
CA LEU A 340 -9.98 1.77 28.09
C LEU A 340 -9.26 0.89 29.12
N ALA A 341 -8.16 0.23 28.72
CA ALA A 341 -7.32 -0.56 29.63
C ALA A 341 -6.71 0.33 30.72
N GLY A 342 -6.17 1.50 30.37
CA GLY A 342 -5.63 2.46 31.34
C GLY A 342 -6.66 2.97 32.34
N VAL A 343 -7.85 3.34 31.88
CA VAL A 343 -8.96 3.77 32.75
C VAL A 343 -9.41 2.63 33.67
N SER A 344 -9.57 1.42 33.13
CA SER A 344 -9.97 0.24 33.90
C SER A 344 -8.94 -0.13 34.95
N ALA A 345 -7.64 -0.09 34.61
CA ALA A 345 -6.54 -0.33 35.55
C ALA A 345 -6.48 0.74 36.64
N GLY A 346 -6.68 2.01 36.29
CA GLY A 346 -6.74 3.12 37.23
C GLY A 346 -7.90 2.95 38.23
N LEU A 347 -9.10 2.66 37.74
CA LEU A 347 -10.28 2.40 38.57
C LEU A 347 -10.11 1.16 39.45
N PHE A 348 -9.59 0.05 38.89
CA PHE A 348 -9.30 -1.15 39.65
C PHE A 348 -8.33 -0.87 40.80
N SER A 349 -7.23 -0.15 40.53
CA SER A 349 -6.23 0.20 41.53
C SER A 349 -6.80 1.13 42.59
N LEU A 350 -7.61 2.11 42.19
CA LEU A 350 -8.23 3.08 43.09
C LEU A 350 -9.25 2.42 44.02
N VAL A 351 -10.15 1.57 43.48
CA VAL A 351 -11.12 0.80 44.28
C VAL A 351 -10.40 -0.21 45.18
N GLY A 352 -9.39 -0.91 44.66
CA GLY A 352 -8.58 -1.85 45.45
C GLY A 352 -7.87 -1.18 46.63
N LEU A 353 -7.27 -0.01 46.40
CA LEU A 353 -6.63 0.79 47.44
C LEU A 353 -7.66 1.30 48.47
N TYR A 354 -8.81 1.79 48.01
CA TYR A 354 -9.92 2.16 48.89
C TYR A 354 -10.31 1.00 49.80
N LEU A 355 -10.57 -0.19 49.26
CA LEU A 355 -10.98 -1.36 50.04
C LEU A 355 -9.89 -1.78 51.03
N MET A 356 -8.62 -1.74 50.61
CA MET A 356 -7.49 -2.01 51.51
C MET A 356 -7.47 -1.05 52.69
N LEU A 357 -7.57 0.26 52.46
CA LEU A 357 -7.52 1.28 53.50
C LEU A 357 -8.78 1.29 54.38
N ALA A 358 -9.97 1.21 53.77
CA ALA A 358 -11.27 1.24 54.45
C ALA A 358 -11.40 0.13 55.51
N TYR A 359 -10.81 -1.04 55.25
CA TYR A 359 -10.86 -2.19 56.14
C TYR A 359 -9.53 -2.46 56.88
N LEU A 360 -8.53 -1.58 56.76
CA LEU A 360 -7.21 -1.79 57.36
C LEU A 360 -7.24 -1.98 58.89
N PRO A 361 -7.98 -1.18 59.69
CA PRO A 361 -7.99 -1.35 61.15
C PRO A 361 -8.58 -2.70 61.58
N ALA A 362 -9.65 -3.15 60.90
CA ALA A 362 -10.25 -4.46 61.16
C ALA A 362 -9.28 -5.60 60.81
N GLN A 363 -8.52 -5.46 59.72
CA GLN A 363 -7.48 -6.41 59.34
C GLN A 363 -6.35 -6.46 60.38
N GLN A 364 -5.84 -5.30 60.81
CA GLN A 364 -4.75 -5.22 61.79
C GLN A 364 -5.14 -5.86 63.12
N ARG A 365 -6.36 -5.60 63.62
CA ARG A 365 -6.86 -6.21 64.86
C ARG A 365 -6.95 -7.73 64.77
N ASN A 366 -7.51 -8.25 63.69
CA ASN A 366 -7.69 -9.69 63.50
C ASN A 366 -6.38 -10.45 63.22
N LEU A 367 -5.34 -9.75 62.73
CA LEU A 367 -4.03 -10.33 62.44
C LEU A 367 -2.99 -10.04 63.54
N ALA A 368 -3.35 -9.30 64.58
CA ALA A 368 -2.43 -8.87 65.64
C ALA A 368 -1.75 -10.07 66.34
N SER A 369 -2.49 -11.16 66.58
CA SER A 369 -1.98 -12.38 67.22
C SER A 369 -1.05 -13.22 66.33
N VAL A 370 -0.89 -12.84 65.05
CA VAL A 370 -0.28 -13.70 64.02
C VAL A 370 0.82 -12.97 63.24
N GLY A 371 1.47 -11.98 63.88
CA GLY A 371 2.56 -11.20 63.27
C GLY A 371 2.09 -10.00 62.44
N GLY A 372 0.81 -9.61 62.56
CA GLY A 372 0.27 -8.38 61.97
C GLY A 372 0.06 -8.46 60.46
N TRP A 373 -0.18 -7.29 59.84
CA TRP A 373 -0.65 -7.20 58.45
C TRP A 373 0.40 -7.67 57.42
N LEU A 374 1.70 -7.42 57.68
CA LEU A 374 2.84 -7.83 56.85
C LEU A 374 3.44 -9.17 57.30
N GLY A 375 3.79 -9.31 58.59
CA GLY A 375 4.48 -10.49 59.12
C GLY A 375 3.66 -11.78 59.00
N GLY A 376 2.32 -11.68 59.00
CA GLY A 376 1.42 -12.82 58.84
C GLY A 376 1.55 -13.56 57.51
N TRP A 377 2.06 -12.94 56.44
CA TRP A 377 2.33 -13.65 55.18
C TRP A 377 3.47 -14.66 55.30
N PHE A 378 4.44 -14.41 56.18
CA PHE A 378 5.61 -15.28 56.38
C PHE A 378 5.37 -16.32 57.46
N THR A 379 4.65 -15.96 58.53
CA THR A 379 4.42 -16.86 59.68
C THR A 379 3.23 -17.78 59.46
N ASN A 380 2.14 -17.28 58.85
CA ASN A 380 0.86 -18.00 58.73
C ASN A 380 0.14 -17.67 57.40
N PRO A 381 0.69 -18.11 56.24
CA PRO A 381 0.21 -17.71 54.92
C PRO A 381 -1.24 -18.11 54.64
N LEU A 382 -1.68 -19.29 55.10
CA LEU A 382 -3.06 -19.75 54.93
C LEU A 382 -4.08 -18.91 55.70
N LEU A 383 -3.74 -18.53 56.94
CA LEU A 383 -4.59 -17.64 57.72
C LEU A 383 -4.61 -16.23 57.11
N ARG A 384 -3.48 -15.79 56.53
CA ARG A 384 -3.40 -14.52 55.83
C ARG A 384 -4.26 -14.49 54.57
N LEU A 385 -4.33 -15.61 53.83
CA LEU A 385 -5.25 -15.80 52.71
C LEU A 385 -6.72 -15.69 53.14
N ARG A 386 -7.09 -16.21 54.33
CA ARG A 386 -8.43 -16.04 54.90
C ARG A 386 -8.76 -14.57 55.22
N HIS A 387 -7.75 -13.78 55.59
CA HIS A 387 -7.89 -12.38 56.01
C HIS A 387 -7.36 -11.37 54.98
N THR A 388 -7.45 -11.69 53.68
CA THR A 388 -7.09 -10.75 52.60
C THR A 388 -7.95 -9.48 52.66
N ALA A 389 -7.45 -8.38 52.09
CA ALA A 389 -8.18 -7.11 52.10
C ALA A 389 -9.60 -7.23 51.51
N LEU A 390 -9.75 -8.03 50.45
CA LEU A 390 -11.03 -8.27 49.78
C LEU A 390 -11.98 -9.15 50.59
N ALA A 391 -11.48 -10.03 51.47
CA ALA A 391 -12.33 -10.83 52.35
C ALA A 391 -13.11 -9.96 53.35
N TYR A 392 -12.66 -8.75 53.66
CA TYR A 392 -13.39 -7.81 54.52
C TYR A 392 -14.45 -6.98 53.77
N ALA A 393 -14.30 -6.88 52.45
CA ALA A 393 -15.24 -6.17 51.59
C ALA A 393 -16.59 -6.90 51.49
N THR A 394 -17.64 -6.12 51.18
CA THR A 394 -18.98 -6.63 50.90
C THR A 394 -19.04 -7.33 49.53
N VAL A 395 -20.04 -8.21 49.33
CA VAL A 395 -20.22 -8.91 48.04
C VAL A 395 -20.30 -7.93 46.86
N PRO A 396 -21.06 -6.82 46.91
CA PRO A 396 -21.11 -5.87 45.81
C PRO A 396 -19.77 -5.15 45.55
N GLU A 397 -18.99 -4.82 46.60
CA GLU A 397 -17.65 -4.23 46.42
C GLU A 397 -16.68 -5.21 45.76
N ARG A 398 -16.74 -6.50 46.14
CA ARG A 398 -15.98 -7.56 45.47
C ARG A 398 -16.41 -7.69 44.00
N ALA A 399 -17.72 -7.63 43.72
CA ALA A 399 -18.27 -7.70 42.37
C ALA A 399 -17.78 -6.59 41.47
N VAL A 400 -17.80 -5.35 41.97
CA VAL A 400 -17.28 -4.19 41.24
C VAL A 400 -15.80 -4.38 40.90
N LEU A 401 -14.98 -4.83 41.86
CA LEU A 401 -13.56 -5.04 41.61
C LEU A 401 -13.31 -6.17 40.59
N LEU A 402 -14.08 -7.26 40.65
CA LEU A 402 -14.02 -8.35 39.68
C LEU A 402 -14.43 -7.88 38.28
N VAL A 403 -15.53 -7.12 38.16
CA VAL A 403 -15.96 -6.55 36.87
C VAL A 403 -14.90 -5.63 36.29
N LEU A 404 -14.28 -4.75 37.10
CA LEU A 404 -13.18 -3.89 36.65
C LEU A 404 -11.97 -4.70 36.18
N LEU A 405 -11.65 -5.80 36.87
CA LEU A 405 -10.56 -6.70 36.45
C LEU A 405 -10.87 -7.43 35.15
N LEU A 406 -12.12 -7.89 34.96
CA LEU A 406 -12.57 -8.52 33.71
C LEU A 406 -12.57 -7.52 32.55
N LEU A 407 -13.00 -6.27 32.79
CA LEU A 407 -12.92 -5.19 31.81
C LEU A 407 -11.48 -4.88 31.43
N LEU A 408 -10.57 -4.82 32.42
CA LEU A 408 -9.14 -4.64 32.18
C LEU A 408 -8.57 -5.79 31.33
N GLY A 409 -8.81 -7.04 31.73
CA GLY A 409 -8.34 -8.22 30.98
C GLY A 409 -8.90 -8.25 29.55
N GLY A 410 -10.21 -8.03 29.40
CA GLY A 410 -10.86 -7.95 28.10
C GLY A 410 -10.30 -6.83 27.23
N ALA A 411 -10.12 -5.62 27.76
CA ALA A 411 -9.56 -4.49 27.02
C ALA A 411 -8.11 -4.75 26.57
N VAL A 412 -7.28 -5.39 27.40
CA VAL A 412 -5.90 -5.76 27.05
C VAL A 412 -5.85 -6.82 25.96
N VAL A 413 -6.71 -7.84 26.04
CA VAL A 413 -6.80 -8.89 25.01
C VAL A 413 -7.27 -8.30 23.69
N VAL A 414 -8.35 -7.51 23.71
CA VAL A 414 -8.86 -6.83 22.51
C VAL A 414 -7.82 -5.87 21.95
N PHE A 415 -7.13 -5.10 22.78
CA PHE A 415 -6.01 -4.25 22.36
C PHE A 415 -4.96 -5.05 21.58
N GLY A 416 -4.54 -6.19 22.11
CA GLY A 416 -3.54 -7.06 21.49
C GLY A 416 -3.96 -7.55 20.09
N PHE A 417 -5.21 -8.01 19.96
CA PHE A 417 -5.77 -8.45 18.68
C PHE A 417 -5.90 -7.31 17.69
N VAL A 418 -6.51 -6.19 18.10
CA VAL A 418 -6.72 -5.04 17.23
C VAL A 418 -5.39 -4.47 16.75
N ARG A 419 -4.37 -4.42 17.62
CA ARG A 419 -3.02 -3.98 17.25
C ARG A 419 -2.37 -4.93 16.24
N ARG A 420 -2.51 -6.25 16.41
CA ARG A 420 -2.01 -7.22 15.41
C ARG A 420 -2.68 -7.01 14.06
N THR A 421 -4.01 -6.85 14.04
CA THR A 421 -4.77 -6.55 12.82
C THR A 421 -4.30 -5.23 12.17
N GLU A 422 -4.15 -4.16 12.95
CA GLU A 422 -3.67 -2.86 12.44
C GLU A 422 -2.26 -2.97 11.84
N ILE A 423 -1.35 -3.72 12.46
CA ILE A 423 0.00 -3.96 11.92
C ILE A 423 -0.07 -4.72 10.59
N LEU A 424 -0.88 -5.79 10.52
CA LEU A 424 -1.05 -6.57 9.28
C LEU A 424 -1.66 -5.73 8.16
N LEU A 425 -2.66 -4.89 8.46
CA LEU A 425 -3.28 -4.01 7.46
C LEU A 425 -2.39 -2.84 7.05
N ALA A 426 -1.41 -2.48 7.87
CA ALA A 426 -0.39 -1.48 7.57
C ALA A 426 0.81 -2.09 6.81
N ASP A 427 0.83 -3.40 6.59
CA ASP A 427 1.85 -4.05 5.77
C ASP A 427 1.77 -3.55 4.33
N ASP A 428 2.93 -3.31 3.73
CA ASP A 428 3.07 -2.77 2.38
C ASP A 428 2.34 -3.61 1.34
N ALA A 429 2.17 -4.92 1.57
CA ALA A 429 1.40 -5.80 0.70
C ALA A 429 -0.10 -5.41 0.64
N LEU A 430 -0.69 -4.98 1.78
CA LEU A 430 -2.11 -4.61 1.87
C LEU A 430 -2.36 -3.11 1.77
N SER A 431 -1.33 -2.28 1.95
CA SER A 431 -1.41 -0.82 1.92
C SER A 431 -0.83 -0.19 0.65
N ARG A 432 -1.06 -0.80 -0.52
CA ARG A 432 -0.66 -0.26 -1.83
C ARG A 432 -1.81 0.30 -2.65
N GLY A 433 -2.97 0.52 -2.03
CA GLY A 433 -4.19 0.89 -2.73
C GLY A 433 -4.72 -0.19 -3.67
N THR A 434 -4.19 -1.41 -3.61
CA THR A 434 -4.61 -2.57 -4.39
C THR A 434 -4.37 -3.85 -3.61
N LEU A 435 -5.23 -4.86 -3.84
CA LEU A 435 -5.01 -6.24 -3.37
C LEU A 435 -4.61 -7.18 -4.52
N ARG A 436 -4.35 -6.62 -5.71
CA ARG A 436 -4.01 -7.40 -6.92
C ARG A 436 -2.53 -7.74 -7.01
N SER A 437 -1.70 -7.18 -6.13
CA SER A 437 -0.29 -7.52 -6.07
C SER A 437 -0.07 -8.97 -5.63
N GLU A 438 1.01 -9.56 -6.11
CA GLU A 438 1.46 -10.88 -5.70
C GLU A 438 1.79 -10.91 -4.19
N ALA A 439 2.38 -9.83 -3.66
CA ALA A 439 2.61 -9.68 -2.23
C ALA A 439 1.30 -9.76 -1.42
N ALA A 440 0.24 -9.06 -1.86
CA ALA A 440 -1.08 -9.15 -1.23
C ALA A 440 -1.65 -10.57 -1.31
N GLN A 441 -1.57 -11.19 -2.50
CA GLN A 441 -2.06 -12.56 -2.72
C GLN A 441 -1.34 -13.56 -1.79
N ASN A 442 -0.02 -13.46 -1.67
CA ASN A 442 0.79 -14.33 -0.82
C ASN A 442 0.50 -14.11 0.67
N LEU A 443 0.36 -12.85 1.10
CA LEU A 443 -0.03 -12.53 2.48
C LEU A 443 -1.42 -13.10 2.79
N LEU A 444 -2.40 -12.93 1.89
CA LEU A 444 -3.76 -13.45 2.06
C LEU A 444 -3.81 -14.99 2.05
N ARG A 445 -2.98 -15.67 1.25
CA ARG A 445 -2.82 -17.14 1.28
C ARG A 445 -2.21 -17.63 2.60
N GLY A 446 -1.39 -16.79 3.24
CA GLY A 446 -0.80 -17.08 4.55
C GLY A 446 -1.78 -16.96 5.72
N LEU A 447 -2.95 -16.34 5.51
CA LEU A 447 -4.00 -16.33 6.51
C LEU A 447 -4.65 -17.71 6.65
N ILE A 448 -5.17 -18.01 7.83
CA ILE A 448 -5.95 -19.22 8.08
C ILE A 448 -7.13 -19.33 7.10
N ASP A 449 -7.33 -20.52 6.56
CA ASP A 449 -8.39 -20.79 5.60
C ASP A 449 -9.76 -20.86 6.30
N VAL A 450 -10.52 -19.76 6.18
CA VAL A 450 -11.88 -19.60 6.69
C VAL A 450 -12.75 -18.92 5.62
N PRO A 451 -14.09 -19.09 5.64
CA PRO A 451 -14.96 -18.48 4.63
C PRO A 451 -14.77 -16.96 4.46
N ALA A 452 -14.38 -16.26 5.53
CA ALA A 452 -14.04 -14.85 5.51
C ALA A 452 -12.78 -14.51 4.68
N SER A 453 -11.67 -15.22 4.91
CA SER A 453 -10.39 -14.98 4.22
C SER A 453 -10.44 -15.37 2.75
N ARG A 454 -11.19 -16.44 2.42
CA ARG A 454 -11.47 -16.85 1.03
C ARG A 454 -12.07 -15.73 0.19
N GLY A 455 -12.94 -14.90 0.74
CA GLY A 455 -13.57 -13.79 0.02
C GLY A 455 -12.57 -12.69 -0.38
N LEU A 456 -11.64 -12.34 0.52
CA LEU A 456 -10.57 -11.40 0.19
C LEU A 456 -9.58 -11.98 -0.82
N LEU A 457 -9.20 -13.25 -0.65
CA LEU A 457 -8.31 -13.93 -1.60
C LEU A 457 -8.96 -14.07 -2.98
N ALA A 458 -10.27 -14.37 -3.04
CA ALA A 458 -11.05 -14.39 -4.27
C ALA A 458 -10.99 -13.02 -4.97
N TYR A 459 -11.17 -11.95 -4.21
CA TYR A 459 -11.01 -10.60 -4.72
C TYR A 459 -9.61 -10.38 -5.25
N ALA A 460 -8.55 -10.68 -4.50
CA ALA A 460 -7.17 -10.49 -4.93
C ALA A 460 -6.86 -11.22 -6.26
N LEU A 461 -7.32 -12.46 -6.41
CA LEU A 461 -7.02 -13.33 -7.55
C LEU A 461 -7.85 -13.05 -8.82
N ALA A 462 -8.89 -12.23 -8.78
CA ALA A 462 -9.85 -12.15 -9.89
C ALA A 462 -9.27 -11.75 -11.28
N GLN A 463 -8.07 -11.16 -11.33
CA GLN A 463 -7.37 -10.84 -12.58
C GLN A 463 -6.26 -11.86 -12.92
N SER A 464 -5.52 -12.35 -11.93
CA SER A 464 -4.41 -13.29 -12.14
C SER A 464 -4.87 -14.73 -12.32
N ASP A 465 -5.90 -15.15 -11.59
CA ASP A 465 -6.50 -16.48 -11.67
C ASP A 465 -8.03 -16.38 -11.50
N PRO A 466 -8.77 -16.06 -12.58
CA PRO A 466 -10.22 -15.90 -12.54
C PRO A 466 -10.97 -17.19 -12.15
N ALA A 467 -10.42 -18.36 -12.48
CA ALA A 467 -11.06 -19.64 -12.18
C ALA A 467 -10.99 -19.95 -10.69
N GLU A 468 -9.81 -19.79 -10.09
CA GLU A 468 -9.62 -19.89 -8.64
C GLU A 468 -10.46 -18.87 -7.88
N SER A 469 -10.44 -17.62 -8.34
CA SER A 469 -11.24 -16.53 -7.76
C SER A 469 -12.73 -16.90 -7.67
N GLN A 470 -13.31 -17.42 -8.75
CA GLN A 470 -14.72 -17.83 -8.75
C GLN A 470 -15.00 -19.02 -7.83
N ARG A 471 -14.08 -19.99 -7.74
CA ARG A 471 -14.21 -21.10 -6.79
C ARG A 471 -14.24 -20.58 -5.34
N LEU A 472 -13.34 -19.66 -5.00
CA LEU A 472 -13.26 -19.07 -3.67
C LEU A 472 -14.49 -18.20 -3.35
N TYR A 473 -15.00 -17.40 -4.29
CA TYR A 473 -16.22 -16.61 -4.08
C TYR A 473 -17.45 -17.46 -3.74
N ARG A 474 -17.57 -18.65 -4.33
CA ARG A 474 -18.66 -19.60 -4.04
C ARG A 474 -18.55 -20.18 -2.63
N ALA A 475 -17.33 -20.41 -2.14
CA ALA A 475 -17.05 -21.00 -0.83
C ALA A 475 -16.89 -19.97 0.31
N ALA A 476 -16.96 -18.68 0.00
CA ALA A 476 -16.73 -17.59 0.94
C ALA A 476 -18.02 -17.09 1.62
N SER A 477 -17.85 -16.34 2.71
CA SER A 477 -18.92 -15.65 3.44
C SER A 477 -19.75 -14.75 2.52
N SER A 478 -21.08 -14.76 2.66
CA SER A 478 -22.03 -14.01 1.82
C SER A 478 -22.06 -12.49 2.08
N TRP A 479 -20.90 -11.83 2.07
CA TRP A 479 -20.82 -10.38 2.14
C TRP A 479 -21.16 -9.72 0.80
N PRO A 480 -21.64 -8.46 0.76
CA PRO A 480 -22.05 -7.81 -0.49
C PRO A 480 -21.00 -7.84 -1.59
N VAL A 481 -19.71 -7.63 -1.26
CA VAL A 481 -18.60 -7.73 -2.22
C VAL A 481 -18.42 -9.15 -2.78
N VAL A 482 -18.54 -10.18 -1.93
CA VAL A 482 -18.40 -11.58 -2.32
C VAL A 482 -19.58 -12.00 -3.19
N LEU A 483 -20.79 -11.63 -2.79
CA LEU A 483 -22.02 -11.90 -3.53
C LEU A 483 -21.97 -11.27 -4.93
N LEU A 484 -21.53 -10.01 -5.03
CA LEU A 484 -21.31 -9.37 -6.33
C LEU A 484 -20.21 -10.08 -7.15
N GLY A 485 -19.15 -10.54 -6.48
CA GLY A 485 -18.05 -11.29 -7.08
C GLY A 485 -18.42 -12.66 -7.67
N ARG A 486 -19.53 -13.29 -7.22
CA ARG A 486 -20.04 -14.57 -7.76
C ARG A 486 -20.62 -14.46 -9.17
N ARG A 487 -20.98 -13.25 -9.60
CA ARG A 487 -21.48 -12.94 -10.96
C ARG A 487 -22.73 -13.73 -11.38
N ASP A 488 -23.62 -14.03 -10.45
CA ASP A 488 -24.92 -14.66 -10.73
C ASP A 488 -26.10 -13.75 -10.30
N PRO A 489 -27.25 -13.80 -11.00
CA PRO A 489 -28.38 -12.91 -10.71
C PRO A 489 -28.95 -13.03 -9.30
N GLU A 490 -28.93 -14.23 -8.72
CA GLU A 490 -29.46 -14.48 -7.38
C GLU A 490 -28.58 -13.82 -6.32
N SER A 491 -27.26 -14.00 -6.42
CA SER A 491 -26.29 -13.34 -5.53
C SER A 491 -26.33 -11.82 -5.66
N LEU A 492 -26.53 -11.28 -6.88
CA LEU A 492 -26.69 -9.83 -7.08
C LEU A 492 -27.92 -9.29 -6.33
N SER A 493 -29.06 -9.96 -6.44
CA SER A 493 -30.28 -9.60 -5.70
C SER A 493 -30.06 -9.67 -4.18
N ARG A 494 -29.44 -10.74 -3.69
CA ARG A 494 -29.09 -10.89 -2.27
C ARG A 494 -28.12 -9.80 -1.79
N ALA A 495 -27.16 -9.41 -2.62
CA ALA A 495 -26.21 -8.35 -2.30
C ALA A 495 -26.92 -7.00 -2.11
N TYR A 496 -27.88 -6.69 -2.99
CA TYR A 496 -28.70 -5.48 -2.88
C TYR A 496 -29.52 -5.48 -1.59
N TRP A 497 -30.23 -6.57 -1.28
CA TRP A 497 -31.05 -6.63 -0.06
C TRP A 497 -30.21 -6.62 1.22
N ALA A 498 -29.00 -7.19 1.19
CA ALA A 498 -28.07 -7.14 2.31
C ALA A 498 -27.48 -5.74 2.53
N ALA A 499 -27.23 -4.98 1.45
CA ALA A 499 -26.68 -3.64 1.52
C ALA A 499 -27.20 -2.76 0.36
N PRO A 500 -28.40 -2.16 0.50
CA PRO A 500 -29.02 -1.38 -0.58
C PRO A 500 -28.23 -0.15 -1.00
N HIS A 501 -27.35 0.34 -0.11
CA HIS A 501 -26.48 1.50 -0.32
C HIS A 501 -25.08 1.14 -0.84
N TYR A 502 -24.81 -0.13 -1.14
CA TYR A 502 -23.51 -0.54 -1.66
C TYR A 502 -23.39 -0.12 -3.13
N SER A 503 -22.57 0.90 -3.39
CA SER A 503 -22.54 1.60 -4.69
C SER A 503 -22.20 0.69 -5.87
N ALA A 504 -21.31 -0.28 -5.72
CA ALA A 504 -20.99 -1.22 -6.79
C ALA A 504 -22.23 -2.04 -7.23
N VAL A 505 -23.09 -2.43 -6.28
CA VAL A 505 -24.35 -3.13 -6.61
C VAL A 505 -25.34 -2.18 -7.27
N GLN A 506 -25.45 -0.93 -6.79
CA GLN A 506 -26.32 0.08 -7.41
C GLN A 506 -25.90 0.40 -8.84
N ASP A 507 -24.59 0.51 -9.12
CA ASP A 507 -24.05 0.80 -10.46
C ASP A 507 -24.31 -0.37 -11.41
N VAL A 508 -24.09 -1.62 -10.98
CA VAL A 508 -24.43 -2.82 -11.77
C VAL A 508 -25.94 -2.92 -12.06
N LEU A 509 -26.80 -2.47 -11.14
CA LEU A 509 -28.26 -2.45 -11.32
C LEU A 509 -28.78 -1.20 -12.05
N GLY A 510 -27.93 -0.21 -12.32
CA GLY A 510 -28.32 1.05 -12.97
C GLY A 510 -29.08 2.04 -12.08
N PHE A 511 -29.04 1.89 -10.76
CA PHE A 511 -29.77 2.75 -9.81
C PHE A 511 -29.07 4.06 -9.44
N GLY A 512 -27.78 4.21 -9.73
CA GLY A 512 -27.07 5.45 -9.46
C GLY A 512 -25.55 5.32 -9.50
N ALA A 513 -24.91 6.47 -9.62
CA ALA A 513 -23.45 6.61 -9.61
C ALA A 513 -22.99 7.13 -8.24
N ASP A 514 -21.86 6.61 -7.75
CA ASP A 514 -21.13 7.13 -6.59
C ASP A 514 -20.06 8.16 -7.02
N PRO A 515 -19.37 8.83 -6.08
CA PRO A 515 -18.35 9.84 -6.41
C PRO A 515 -17.20 9.35 -7.33
N TRP A 516 -17.04 8.04 -7.48
CA TRP A 516 -15.96 7.41 -8.24
C TRP A 516 -16.43 6.77 -9.55
N SER A 517 -17.71 6.48 -9.71
CA SER A 517 -18.25 5.72 -10.84
C SER A 517 -17.88 6.33 -12.21
N GLN A 518 -17.80 7.67 -12.29
CA GLN A 518 -17.35 8.33 -13.52
C GLN A 518 -15.88 8.04 -13.84
N ALA A 519 -14.99 8.07 -12.86
CA ALA A 519 -13.57 7.79 -13.05
C ALA A 519 -13.34 6.34 -13.56
N TYR A 520 -14.15 5.38 -13.10
CA TYR A 520 -14.15 4.01 -13.60
C TYR A 520 -14.57 3.94 -15.07
N ARG A 521 -15.69 4.58 -15.44
CA ARG A 521 -16.15 4.67 -16.83
C ARG A 521 -15.11 5.31 -17.73
N ASP A 522 -14.51 6.42 -17.30
CA ASP A 522 -13.49 7.14 -18.06
C ASP A 522 -12.19 6.34 -18.23
N ALA A 523 -11.92 5.38 -17.35
CA ALA A 523 -10.79 4.46 -17.46
C ALA A 523 -11.09 3.20 -18.29
N GLY A 524 -12.36 2.96 -18.64
CA GLY A 524 -12.82 1.74 -19.29
C GLY A 524 -12.80 0.51 -18.36
N VAL A 525 -12.96 0.73 -17.04
CA VAL A 525 -12.94 -0.33 -16.02
C VAL A 525 -14.33 -0.42 -15.39
N ALA A 526 -14.87 -1.62 -15.25
CA ALA A 526 -16.17 -1.82 -14.61
C ALA A 526 -16.10 -1.47 -13.11
N ARG A 527 -17.18 -0.90 -12.57
CA ARG A 527 -17.33 -0.67 -11.14
C ARG A 527 -17.54 -1.99 -10.41
N GLU A 528 -16.45 -2.63 -10.02
CA GLU A 528 -16.50 -3.89 -9.26
C GLU A 528 -16.78 -3.65 -7.77
N GLY A 529 -17.24 -4.70 -7.09
CA GLY A 529 -17.29 -4.73 -5.64
C GLY A 529 -15.88 -4.77 -5.08
N VAL A 530 -15.53 -3.77 -4.26
CA VAL A 530 -14.22 -3.69 -3.60
C VAL A 530 -14.39 -3.92 -2.09
N PRO A 531 -13.51 -4.70 -1.43
CA PRO A 531 -13.50 -4.81 0.02
C PRO A 531 -13.08 -3.48 0.64
N THR A 532 -13.85 -3.01 1.61
CA THR A 532 -13.53 -1.80 2.37
C THR A 532 -12.50 -2.09 3.46
N VAL A 533 -11.83 -1.06 3.98
CA VAL A 533 -10.90 -1.18 5.12
C VAL A 533 -11.56 -1.86 6.31
N ARG A 534 -12.81 -1.50 6.63
CA ARG A 534 -13.61 -2.18 7.66
C ARG A 534 -13.77 -3.68 7.40
N LEU A 535 -14.04 -4.07 6.16
CA LEU A 535 -14.18 -5.49 5.82
C LEU A 535 -12.85 -6.23 5.96
N MET A 536 -11.76 -5.64 5.46
CA MET A 536 -10.41 -6.20 5.61
C MET A 536 -10.07 -6.41 7.09
N TRP A 537 -10.38 -5.42 7.94
CA TRP A 537 -10.20 -5.50 9.39
C TRP A 537 -11.02 -6.63 10.01
N LEU A 538 -12.29 -6.79 9.62
CA LEU A 538 -13.14 -7.86 10.12
C LEU A 538 -12.59 -9.24 9.74
N VAL A 539 -12.16 -9.41 8.50
CA VAL A 539 -11.59 -10.67 7.99
C VAL A 539 -10.32 -11.03 8.75
N VAL A 540 -9.36 -10.11 8.84
CA VAL A 540 -8.08 -10.36 9.49
C VAL A 540 -8.27 -10.62 10.98
N THR A 541 -9.20 -9.90 11.63
CA THR A 541 -9.52 -10.14 13.05
C THR A 541 -10.20 -11.49 13.25
N GLN A 542 -11.15 -11.88 12.39
CA GLN A 542 -11.79 -13.21 12.45
C GLN A 542 -10.79 -14.34 12.21
N ALA A 543 -9.89 -14.18 11.24
CA ALA A 543 -8.78 -15.09 11.00
C ALA A 543 -7.91 -15.23 12.27
N GLY A 544 -7.51 -14.12 12.89
CA GLY A 544 -6.72 -14.14 14.12
C GLY A 544 -7.44 -14.79 15.32
N LEU A 545 -8.77 -14.65 15.42
CA LEU A 545 -9.55 -15.32 16.47
C LEU A 545 -9.65 -16.84 16.23
N GLU A 546 -9.76 -17.27 14.98
CA GLU A 546 -9.73 -18.69 14.64
C GLU A 546 -8.33 -19.30 14.85
N ASP A 547 -7.26 -18.55 14.56
CA ASP A 547 -5.88 -18.93 14.93
C ASP A 547 -5.77 -19.18 16.44
N LEU A 548 -6.31 -18.27 17.26
CA LEU A 548 -6.29 -18.42 18.72
C LEU A 548 -7.03 -19.67 19.18
N ARG A 549 -8.15 -19.99 18.53
CA ARG A 549 -8.94 -21.19 18.83
C ARG A 549 -8.18 -22.47 18.49
N ARG A 550 -7.44 -22.50 17.37
CA ARG A 550 -6.72 -23.70 16.92
C ARG A 550 -5.38 -23.89 17.60
N ASP A 551 -4.64 -22.80 17.82
CA ASP A 551 -3.32 -22.80 18.44
C ASP A 551 -3.19 -21.61 19.40
N PHE A 552 -3.75 -21.79 20.60
CA PHE A 552 -3.79 -20.76 21.64
C PHE A 552 -2.39 -20.30 22.04
N LEU A 553 -1.45 -21.22 22.28
CA LEU A 553 -0.14 -20.88 22.83
C LEU A 553 0.68 -20.05 21.85
N ARG A 554 0.74 -20.47 20.58
CA ARG A 554 1.44 -19.73 19.53
C ARG A 554 0.78 -18.37 19.27
N THR A 555 -0.53 -18.36 19.13
CA THR A 555 -1.26 -17.12 18.85
C THR A 555 -1.15 -16.13 20.01
N TRP A 556 -1.21 -16.62 21.26
CA TRP A 556 -1.02 -15.78 22.44
C TRP A 556 0.38 -15.16 22.51
N SER A 557 1.43 -15.93 22.17
CA SER A 557 2.79 -15.37 22.08
C SER A 557 2.95 -14.33 20.97
N ASP A 558 2.18 -14.45 19.89
CA ASP A 558 2.19 -13.52 18.76
C ASP A 558 1.35 -12.25 19.01
N ILE A 559 0.49 -12.25 20.04
CA ILE A 559 -0.26 -11.07 20.45
C ILE A 559 0.71 -10.07 21.10
N ARG A 560 1.11 -9.06 20.32
CA ARG A 560 2.03 -7.97 20.74
C ARG A 560 1.37 -6.96 21.69
N ILE A 561 0.84 -7.39 22.84
CA ILE A 561 0.42 -6.49 23.93
C ILE A 561 1.62 -5.63 24.36
N VAL A 562 2.79 -6.27 24.50
CA VAL A 562 4.07 -5.61 24.74
C VAL A 562 5.06 -6.08 23.67
N ALA A 563 6.01 -5.22 23.27
CA ALA A 563 7.03 -5.57 22.29
C ALA A 563 7.91 -6.76 22.73
N ASN A 564 8.02 -6.99 24.05
CA ASN A 564 8.76 -8.09 24.64
C ASN A 564 7.79 -9.25 25.00
N PRO A 565 7.97 -10.46 24.42
CA PRO A 565 7.11 -11.61 24.66
C PRO A 565 7.15 -12.09 26.12
N VAL A 566 8.29 -11.95 26.81
CA VAL A 566 8.42 -12.31 28.23
C VAL A 566 7.54 -11.39 29.09
N VAL A 567 7.50 -10.10 28.77
CA VAL A 567 6.66 -9.13 29.49
C VAL A 567 5.18 -9.38 29.19
N ALA A 568 4.84 -9.80 27.98
CA ALA A 568 3.47 -10.22 27.65
C ALA A 568 3.04 -11.45 28.49
N TRP A 569 3.89 -12.48 28.61
CA TRP A 569 3.62 -13.63 29.47
C TRP A 569 3.56 -13.27 30.95
N ALA A 570 4.51 -12.48 31.45
CA ALA A 570 4.52 -12.03 32.84
C ALA A 570 3.25 -11.23 33.18
N SER A 571 2.82 -10.32 32.31
CA SER A 571 1.59 -9.54 32.52
C SER A 571 0.34 -10.42 32.44
N GLY A 572 0.29 -11.41 31.54
CA GLY A 572 -0.77 -12.42 31.50
C GLY A 572 -0.85 -13.26 32.78
N ILE A 573 0.31 -13.73 33.29
CA ILE A 573 0.39 -14.47 34.56
C ILE A 573 -0.06 -13.59 35.73
N VAL A 574 0.38 -12.34 35.80
CA VAL A 574 -0.05 -11.39 36.84
C VAL A 574 -1.57 -11.19 36.80
N LEU A 575 -2.14 -11.01 35.61
CA LEU A 575 -3.58 -10.83 35.44
C LEU A 575 -4.37 -12.08 35.85
N LEU A 576 -3.86 -13.28 35.51
CA LEU A 576 -4.42 -14.55 35.93
C LEU A 576 -4.36 -14.73 37.46
N VAL A 577 -3.22 -14.41 38.08
CA VAL A 577 -3.06 -14.48 39.54
C VAL A 577 -4.01 -13.50 40.23
N LEU A 578 -4.15 -12.27 39.72
CA LEU A 578 -5.11 -11.29 40.23
C LEU A 578 -6.56 -11.78 40.08
N LEU A 579 -6.88 -12.43 38.97
CA LEU A 579 -8.21 -12.99 38.74
C LEU A 579 -8.51 -14.12 39.73
N LEU A 580 -7.60 -15.08 39.86
CA LEU A 580 -7.70 -16.17 40.83
C LEU A 580 -7.79 -15.64 42.27
N PHE A 581 -7.00 -14.64 42.62
CA PHE A 581 -7.05 -13.98 43.94
C PHE A 581 -8.40 -13.30 44.20
N THR A 582 -8.95 -12.61 43.20
CA THR A 582 -10.24 -11.92 43.31
C THR A 582 -11.40 -12.91 43.40
N LEU A 583 -11.37 -13.99 42.60
CA LEU A 583 -12.34 -15.09 42.65
C LEU A 583 -12.27 -15.85 43.98
N LEU A 584 -11.08 -16.17 44.47
CA LEU A 584 -10.91 -16.81 45.78
C LEU A 584 -11.53 -15.94 46.89
N SER A 585 -11.24 -14.63 46.85
CA SER A 585 -11.78 -13.66 47.82
C SER A 585 -13.31 -13.56 47.78
N PHE A 586 -13.94 -13.95 46.68
CA PHE A 586 -15.39 -14.01 46.53
C PHE A 586 -16.02 -15.12 47.36
N PHE A 587 -15.40 -16.31 47.35
CA PHE A 587 -15.87 -17.48 48.08
C PHE A 587 -15.47 -17.45 49.57
N LEU A 588 -14.53 -16.59 49.96
CA LEU A 588 -14.14 -16.46 51.36
C LEU A 588 -15.24 -15.76 52.20
N PRO A 589 -15.66 -16.38 53.32
CA PRO A 589 -16.63 -15.78 54.22
C PRO A 589 -16.06 -14.52 54.86
N ARG A 590 -16.91 -13.52 55.04
CA ARG A 590 -16.50 -12.24 55.62
C ARG A 590 -16.04 -12.44 57.08
N PRO A 591 -14.82 -12.02 57.47
CA PRO A 591 -14.35 -12.13 58.84
C PRO A 591 -15.25 -11.40 59.83
N ARG A 592 -15.39 -11.95 61.04
CA ARG A 592 -16.12 -11.31 62.15
C ARG A 592 -15.46 -9.97 62.48
N GLY A 593 -16.29 -8.96 62.78
CA GLY A 593 -15.81 -7.60 63.10
C GLY A 593 -15.38 -6.74 61.92
N ALA A 594 -15.59 -7.18 60.66
CA ALA A 594 -15.20 -6.42 59.47
C ALA A 594 -15.85 -5.03 59.37
N ALA A 595 -17.00 -4.80 60.01
CA ALA A 595 -17.69 -3.52 60.07
C ALA A 595 -17.36 -2.67 61.32
N GLY A 596 -16.41 -3.11 62.16
CA GLY A 596 -16.18 -2.56 63.50
C GLY A 596 -15.62 -1.13 63.57
N TYR A 597 -15.36 -0.47 62.44
CA TYR A 597 -14.73 0.86 62.38
C TYR A 597 -15.43 1.80 61.36
N PRO A 598 -16.72 2.15 61.56
CA PRO A 598 -17.49 2.94 60.59
C PRO A 598 -16.96 4.36 60.39
N ASN A 599 -16.46 5.02 61.46
CA ASN A 599 -15.91 6.37 61.37
C ASN A 599 -14.59 6.44 60.57
N TRP A 600 -13.75 5.40 60.68
CA TRP A 600 -12.54 5.29 59.88
C TRP A 600 -12.88 5.17 58.40
N ARG A 601 -13.79 4.24 58.06
CA ARG A 601 -14.24 4.04 56.68
C ARG A 601 -14.86 5.32 56.10
N TYR A 602 -15.67 6.03 56.89
CA TYR A 602 -16.22 7.33 56.50
C TYR A 602 -15.13 8.38 56.20
N GLY A 603 -14.06 8.44 57.01
CA GLY A 603 -12.92 9.33 56.75
C GLY A 603 -12.17 8.96 55.47
N VAL A 604 -11.90 7.67 55.25
CA VAL A 604 -11.28 7.18 54.00
C VAL A 604 -12.16 7.53 52.79
N GLN A 605 -13.48 7.40 52.90
CA GLN A 605 -14.40 7.69 51.79
C GLN A 605 -14.28 9.14 51.26
N LEU A 606 -13.89 10.11 52.10
CA LEU A 606 -13.72 11.49 51.65
C LEU A 606 -12.69 11.62 50.52
N VAL A 607 -11.61 10.84 50.60
CA VAL A 607 -10.44 10.94 49.69
C VAL A 607 -10.67 10.22 48.36
N PHE A 608 -11.52 9.20 48.35
CA PHE A 608 -11.76 8.37 47.16
C PHE A 608 -13.06 8.79 46.47
N LEU A 609 -12.95 9.44 45.31
CA LEU A 609 -14.08 9.96 44.54
C LEU A 609 -15.10 8.85 44.22
N GLY A 610 -16.36 9.07 44.59
CA GLY A 610 -17.47 8.13 44.41
C GLY A 610 -17.52 6.95 45.41
N SER A 611 -16.55 6.84 46.32
CA SER A 611 -16.46 5.69 47.23
C SER A 611 -17.66 5.40 48.14
N PRO A 612 -18.53 6.38 48.53
CA PRO A 612 -19.76 6.07 49.26
C PRO A 612 -20.72 5.14 48.50
N LEU A 613 -20.62 5.11 47.17
CA LEU A 613 -21.51 4.38 46.27
C LEU A 613 -20.82 3.25 45.50
N TYR A 614 -19.59 2.87 45.85
CA TYR A 614 -18.90 1.76 45.15
C TYR A 614 -19.67 0.44 45.26
N SER A 615 -20.30 0.14 46.39
CA SER A 615 -21.13 -1.07 46.52
C SER A 615 -22.37 -1.08 45.62
N GLN A 616 -22.73 0.06 45.01
CA GLN A 616 -23.85 0.16 44.07
C GLN A 616 -23.39 0.33 42.61
N GLY A 617 -22.08 0.35 42.36
CA GLY A 617 -21.49 0.60 41.04
C GLY A 617 -21.50 2.08 40.63
N TRP A 618 -22.50 2.88 41.04
CA TRP A 618 -22.61 4.30 40.72
C TRP A 618 -21.38 5.12 41.10
N GLY A 619 -20.75 4.78 42.21
CA GLY A 619 -19.52 5.44 42.64
C GLY A 619 -18.36 5.27 41.66
N VAL A 620 -18.27 4.12 41.01
CA VAL A 620 -17.23 3.85 39.99
C VAL A 620 -17.51 4.61 38.71
N LEU A 621 -18.78 4.77 38.34
CA LEU A 621 -19.16 5.62 37.21
C LEU A 621 -18.81 7.09 37.47
N LEU A 622 -19.06 7.58 38.69
CA LEU A 622 -18.67 8.94 39.10
C LEU A 622 -17.14 9.13 39.07
N ALA A 623 -16.39 8.15 39.59
CA ALA A 623 -14.93 8.15 39.55
C ALA A 623 -14.40 8.13 38.10
N GLY A 624 -14.99 7.28 37.25
CA GLY A 624 -14.66 7.17 35.84
C GLY A 624 -14.95 8.45 35.06
N PHE A 625 -16.10 9.09 35.31
CA PHE A 625 -16.44 10.40 34.75
C PHE A 625 -15.43 11.48 35.15
N GLY A 626 -15.06 11.54 36.44
CA GLY A 626 -14.02 12.45 36.92
C GLY A 626 -12.66 12.24 36.22
N LEU A 627 -12.24 10.98 36.06
CA LEU A 627 -11.00 10.63 35.34
C LEU A 627 -11.08 11.00 33.84
N TYR A 628 -12.22 10.77 33.19
CA TYR A 628 -12.44 11.13 31.80
C TYR A 628 -12.38 12.65 31.57
N CYS A 629 -13.05 13.43 32.42
CA CYS A 629 -12.98 14.89 32.36
C CYS A 629 -11.54 15.41 32.61
N LEU A 630 -10.80 14.79 33.53
CA LEU A 630 -9.40 15.13 33.76
C LEU A 630 -8.52 14.81 32.54
N TRP A 631 -8.79 13.71 31.84
CA TRP A 631 -8.12 13.36 30.59
C TRP A 631 -8.42 14.36 29.48
N LEU A 632 -9.69 14.76 29.29
CA LEU A 632 -10.07 15.80 28.33
C LEU A 632 -9.41 17.15 28.63
N TYR A 633 -9.30 17.52 29.91
CA TYR A 633 -8.60 18.73 30.32
C TYR A 633 -7.12 18.66 29.90
N ARG A 634 -6.44 17.53 30.12
CA ARG A 634 -5.06 17.31 29.64
C ARG A 634 -4.96 17.34 28.11
N ALA A 635 -6.02 16.98 27.40
CA ALA A 635 -6.09 17.06 25.94
C ALA A 635 -6.38 18.50 25.41
N GLY A 636 -6.37 19.52 26.28
CA GLY A 636 -6.54 20.92 25.91
C GLY A 636 -7.96 21.45 26.00
N GLN A 637 -8.93 20.65 26.44
CA GLN A 637 -10.31 21.10 26.61
C GLN A 637 -10.52 21.71 28.00
N ALA A 638 -10.25 23.01 28.16
CA ALA A 638 -10.35 23.71 29.43
C ALA A 638 -11.72 23.56 30.13
N ALA A 639 -12.81 23.53 29.34
CA ALA A 639 -14.18 23.34 29.86
C ALA A 639 -14.40 21.99 30.57
N ALA A 640 -13.55 20.99 30.36
CA ALA A 640 -13.66 19.70 31.04
C ALA A 640 -13.41 19.80 32.55
N LEU A 641 -12.77 20.86 33.04
CA LEU A 641 -12.53 21.08 34.46
C LEU A 641 -13.83 21.30 35.25
N TYR A 642 -14.87 21.85 34.61
CA TYR A 642 -16.22 21.92 35.18
C TYR A 642 -16.79 20.53 35.44
N GLY A 643 -16.55 19.57 34.54
CA GLY A 643 -16.96 18.18 34.73
C GLY A 643 -16.29 17.52 35.95
N VAL A 644 -14.99 17.79 36.16
CA VAL A 644 -14.27 17.34 37.37
C VAL A 644 -14.89 17.96 38.63
N ALA A 645 -15.16 19.27 38.62
CA ALA A 645 -15.78 19.96 39.74
C ALA A 645 -17.16 19.37 40.08
N VAL A 646 -18.01 19.11 39.07
CA VAL A 646 -19.30 18.44 39.25
C VAL A 646 -19.13 17.08 39.90
N ALA A 647 -18.17 16.27 39.43
CA ALA A 647 -17.92 14.95 40.01
C ALA A 647 -17.56 15.04 41.50
N VAL A 648 -16.70 16.00 41.86
CA VAL A 648 -16.29 16.27 43.26
C VAL A 648 -17.46 16.75 44.11
N VAL A 649 -18.28 17.68 43.61
CA VAL A 649 -19.46 18.18 44.34
C VAL A 649 -20.44 17.05 44.62
N VAL A 650 -20.77 16.25 43.61
CA VAL A 650 -21.65 15.08 43.77
C VAL A 650 -21.07 14.11 44.79
N HIS A 651 -19.75 13.85 44.74
CA HIS A 651 -19.08 13.01 45.73
C HIS A 651 -19.20 13.56 47.16
N LEU A 652 -18.95 14.85 47.37
CA LEU A 652 -19.06 15.49 48.68
C LEU A 652 -20.48 15.43 49.23
N VAL A 653 -21.49 15.67 48.39
CA VAL A 653 -22.91 15.53 48.77
C VAL A 653 -23.20 14.10 49.19
N MET A 654 -22.82 13.11 48.37
CA MET A 654 -23.06 11.70 48.70
C MET A 654 -22.31 11.26 49.96
N TRP A 655 -21.09 11.78 50.17
CA TRP A 655 -20.33 11.54 51.38
C TRP A 655 -21.04 12.11 52.61
N LEU A 656 -21.52 13.35 52.59
CA LEU A 656 -22.28 13.95 53.69
C LEU A 656 -23.55 13.14 54.03
N LEU A 657 -24.26 12.65 53.01
CA LEU A 657 -25.45 11.82 53.16
C LEU A 657 -25.14 10.43 53.73
N ALA A 658 -23.95 9.89 53.48
CA ALA A 658 -23.52 8.58 53.95
C ALA A 658 -23.02 8.56 55.42
N ARG A 659 -23.13 9.69 56.15
CA ARG A 659 -22.62 9.82 57.52
C ARG A 659 -23.22 8.76 58.46
N PRO A 660 -22.39 8.00 59.21
CA PRO A 660 -22.90 7.04 60.18
C PRO A 660 -23.75 7.76 61.24
N ARG A 661 -25.03 7.41 61.37
CA ARG A 661 -25.88 7.91 62.46
C ARG A 661 -25.42 7.28 63.78
N ARG A 662 -25.07 8.12 64.77
CA ARG A 662 -24.80 7.65 66.13
C ARG A 662 -26.12 7.13 66.72
N GLY A 663 -26.26 5.82 66.90
CA GLY A 663 -27.39 5.23 67.64
C GLY A 663 -28.03 3.96 67.09
N ALA A 664 -27.60 3.41 65.95
CA ALA A 664 -28.04 2.07 65.52
C ALA A 664 -26.85 1.10 65.63
N MET A 665 -26.70 0.49 66.81
CA MET A 665 -25.92 -0.72 67.02
C MET A 665 -26.86 -1.92 67.07
#